data_AF-A0A1Y3A1N0-F1
#
_entry.id   AF-A0A1Y3A1N0-F1
#
_cell.length_a   1.000
_cell.length_b   1.000
_cell.length_c   1.000
_cell.angle_alpha   90.00
_cell.angle_beta   90.00
_cell.angle_gamma   90.00
#
_symmetry.space_group_name_H-M   'P 1'
#
loop_
_entity.id
_entity.type
_entity.pdbx_description
1 polymer ?
#
loop_
_entity_poly.entity_id
_entity_poly.type
_entity_poly.pdbx_seq_one_letter_code
_entity_poly.pdbx_strand_id
1 'polypeptide(L)'
;MPTKYTKKGQCGWVSDSVPQQFDRNTLACFRAFRVFRGLLFCLAFIHPAYARVDAMQLRLLEPYSQDLRWDNIESMPEWVNGVKPEYADDWEMHRVRLAPTQSVTLVLPAYQSLRLYHPKQTLTGKELAVYLSNGTGLAVKQNLQTSTDGHSLVLSPNASAPMLIHVTRPKPFANDFDVALFVSRKLPIAEIAPYRNLIWSTAHWCLLAQEPFALPELYNQLETRQKQRFAVTGPARLALKNRLHYERATSELIQDYHIRYWLDNHNAQELSFSTSVETSRVVTVNTAIEVVGREEQDYIEIPEGQHTLDLESDRPLYIQLLAQTEDDYLFTHLNNPRLPVEDIRKQGLLPTTELKLTEQSAKQLAKDNSHQAGGMIASKLMREAALKRQDYPEGLTEAEQLRGFRSFYRDLLPSKKATIDAQFMAYFLANTLHAVNRPQSDSLLADQHLTDALKRVSNAYFTRVSGAAINEYHLPPQQTDGQLRLIVDKRDCVPRLLHIEIDAKITKDIWLRCEPDREAEDFTRSLAETALIRLQQEANSVNVTLDSLFSVHSQPASLIPTAVYELPLPKDVKTIKLWQADNTKPVNIALQYRAAKPFLLSEQSYLARLRDNSQSLQNEKLPLQRLLQAESRLYKASVAAYPAIKAPTLANKQTLDGEIAHALSEEQKQNWLEALEHWGKVVNFSEGLTRQQAQLAQANVLTKLGESYLAESLRKYLSLNAESRIAEAAATQLSAQYQAQNDNAALLTIAAAMQIHRPSDAHNRLLLSALAKNNEYRFVLLLGLDLENPPLENLLTAAYQLEWWESYSGLQDKLPTKERRFWQGLKAQKQGDTAAALEAWSVAELKPWHDYLQHGVQLHDALTHISEQNAPALYQQWSQWQQQNPSAKAWQNALWHIKDYAGSDSYYALERDVYGQGVRATVERPVVLNLVGPATLNLQIRPLHPPAKPDSALDGWLNITDNNETSRYPFTNNLPAQGLILAGANNLQLGNVINLVYQVGQGQHEIQLNSPEAPLSINVQEQRPEFALGVLPLLQTDTFAEMGVISIQSLTHTNEKR
;
A
#
# COMPACT_ATOMS: atom_id res chain seq x y z
N MET A 1 -72.08 -26.72 25.45
CA MET A 1 -73.45 -26.14 25.41
C MET A 1 -73.35 -24.71 25.91
N PRO A 2 -74.22 -23.77 25.48
CA PRO A 2 -75.22 -23.83 24.38
C PRO A 2 -74.50 -23.87 22.99
N THR A 3 -74.95 -24.43 21.85
CA THR A 3 -76.24 -24.46 21.10
C THR A 3 -76.66 -23.08 20.56
N LYS A 4 -77.01 -22.85 19.27
CA LYS A 4 -77.49 -23.67 18.10
C LYS A 4 -77.17 -22.87 16.77
N TYR A 5 -77.53 -23.15 15.49
CA TYR A 5 -78.36 -24.15 14.76
C TYR A 5 -78.04 -24.13 13.21
N THR A 6 -77.67 -25.25 12.55
CA THR A 6 -77.96 -25.61 11.09
C THR A 6 -77.51 -24.66 9.93
N LYS A 7 -77.56 -24.95 8.59
CA LYS A 7 -77.89 -26.06 7.61
C LYS A 7 -77.14 -25.67 6.29
N LYS A 8 -76.58 -26.47 5.36
CA LYS A 8 -76.82 -27.79 4.66
C LYS A 8 -77.54 -27.70 3.29
N GLY A 9 -76.81 -28.04 2.19
CA GLY A 9 -77.23 -28.29 0.78
C GLY A 9 -75.96 -28.28 -0.13
N GLN A 10 -75.67 -29.11 -1.17
CA GLN A 10 -76.41 -29.92 -2.18
C GLN A 10 -77.06 -29.09 -3.32
N CYS A 11 -77.00 -29.45 -4.62
CA CYS A 11 -76.28 -30.50 -5.38
C CYS A 11 -76.41 -30.25 -6.92
N GLY A 12 -75.59 -30.89 -7.77
CA GLY A 12 -75.87 -31.11 -9.22
C GLY A 12 -74.89 -30.51 -10.24
N TRP A 13 -74.86 -30.92 -11.53
CA TRP A 13 -74.65 -32.24 -12.20
C TRP A 13 -74.62 -32.01 -13.75
N VAL A 14 -74.31 -33.05 -14.57
CA VAL A 14 -74.37 -33.09 -16.08
C VAL A 14 -73.23 -32.26 -16.75
N SER A 15 -72.19 -32.81 -17.41
CA SER A 15 -72.02 -33.86 -18.47
C SER A 15 -72.40 -33.36 -19.89
N ASP A 16 -71.85 -33.84 -21.02
CA ASP A 16 -71.03 -35.02 -21.37
C ASP A 16 -69.70 -34.58 -22.10
N SER A 17 -68.95 -35.27 -22.99
CA SER A 17 -69.17 -36.45 -23.86
C SER A 17 -67.87 -37.18 -24.32
N VAL A 18 -67.85 -37.73 -25.55
CA VAL A 18 -67.20 -38.99 -26.04
C VAL A 18 -67.13 -38.92 -27.60
N PRO A 19 -66.27 -39.62 -28.42
CA PRO A 19 -65.61 -40.94 -28.22
C PRO A 19 -64.13 -41.17 -28.72
N GLN A 20 -63.58 -42.37 -28.38
CA GLN A 20 -62.68 -43.26 -29.19
C GLN A 20 -61.25 -42.82 -29.61
N GLN A 21 -60.22 -43.69 -29.76
CA GLN A 21 -59.88 -45.09 -29.37
C GLN A 21 -58.32 -45.21 -29.54
N PHE A 22 -57.47 -46.12 -29.02
CA PHE A 22 -57.50 -47.38 -28.26
C PHE A 22 -56.84 -47.17 -26.86
N ASP A 23 -56.65 -48.09 -25.89
CA ASP A 23 -56.33 -49.55 -25.76
C ASP A 23 -54.84 -49.94 -25.97
N ARG A 24 -54.11 -50.61 -25.06
CA ARG A 24 -54.25 -50.79 -23.58
C ARG A 24 -52.97 -51.43 -22.99
N ASN A 25 -52.58 -51.06 -21.76
CA ASN A 25 -52.06 -52.00 -20.75
C ASN A 25 -51.89 -51.35 -19.35
N THR A 26 -52.89 -51.59 -18.50
CA THR A 26 -52.87 -51.82 -17.03
C THR A 26 -51.48 -51.84 -16.36
N LEU A 27 -51.11 -51.06 -15.34
CA LEU A 27 -51.78 -50.11 -14.43
C LEU A 27 -52.69 -50.69 -13.32
N ALA A 28 -52.11 -50.92 -12.15
CA ALA A 28 -52.69 -50.73 -10.82
C ALA A 28 -51.76 -49.72 -10.09
N CYS A 29 -52.15 -48.58 -9.50
CA CYS A 29 -53.34 -48.18 -8.72
C CYS A 29 -53.43 -48.95 -7.38
N PHE A 30 -53.50 -48.34 -6.20
CA PHE A 30 -53.87 -46.98 -5.76
C PHE A 30 -52.66 -46.23 -5.11
N ARG A 31 -52.50 -44.89 -5.12
CA ARG A 31 -53.31 -43.79 -4.51
C ARG A 31 -53.52 -43.92 -2.99
N ALA A 32 -53.46 -42.87 -2.16
CA ALA A 32 -52.91 -41.51 -2.24
C ALA A 32 -53.07 -40.86 -0.84
N PHE A 33 -52.33 -39.79 -0.49
CA PHE A 33 -52.90 -38.60 0.18
C PHE A 33 -51.93 -37.39 0.22
N ARG A 34 -52.55 -36.20 0.16
CA ARG A 34 -52.15 -34.80 0.49
C ARG A 34 -50.67 -34.49 0.85
N VAL A 35 -49.97 -33.57 0.17
CA VAL A 35 -50.19 -32.09 0.01
C VAL A 35 -49.66 -31.27 1.21
N PHE A 36 -49.03 -30.11 0.90
CA PHE A 36 -48.36 -29.15 1.81
C PHE A 36 -46.97 -29.54 2.38
N ARG A 37 -45.95 -29.52 1.52
CA ARG A 37 -44.58 -29.08 1.88
C ARG A 37 -43.83 -28.58 0.64
N GLY A 38 -44.27 -27.45 0.10
CA GLY A 38 -43.63 -26.76 -1.03
C GLY A 38 -42.72 -25.62 -0.59
N LEU A 39 -41.87 -25.18 -1.52
CA LEU A 39 -41.13 -23.90 -1.57
C LEU A 39 -41.01 -23.12 -0.25
N LEU A 40 -40.01 -23.45 0.58
CA LEU A 40 -39.51 -22.53 1.60
C LEU A 40 -38.01 -22.74 1.90
N PHE A 41 -37.20 -22.90 0.84
CA PHE A 41 -35.73 -23.03 0.94
C PHE A 41 -34.99 -22.13 -0.07
N CYS A 42 -35.49 -20.91 -0.23
CA CYS A 42 -34.80 -19.80 -0.91
C CYS A 42 -34.50 -18.68 0.09
N LEU A 43 -34.02 -19.04 1.28
CA LEU A 43 -33.71 -18.10 2.36
C LEU A 43 -32.27 -17.57 2.21
N ALA A 44 -32.17 -16.31 1.82
CA ALA A 44 -31.09 -15.38 2.18
C ALA A 44 -29.63 -15.84 1.98
N PHE A 45 -29.26 -16.23 0.76
CA PHE A 45 -27.88 -16.03 0.26
C PHE A 45 -27.75 -14.66 -0.45
N ILE A 46 -28.16 -13.60 0.25
CA ILE A 46 -27.84 -12.23 -0.16
C ILE A 46 -26.34 -12.05 0.05
N HIS A 47 -25.61 -11.99 -1.06
CA HIS A 47 -24.18 -11.75 -1.03
C HIS A 47 -23.90 -10.28 -0.70
N PRO A 48 -22.88 -9.98 0.12
CA PRO A 48 -22.57 -8.59 0.46
C PRO A 48 -21.98 -7.87 -0.75
N ALA A 49 -22.82 -7.10 -1.44
CA ALA A 49 -22.33 -5.97 -2.20
C ALA A 49 -21.59 -5.01 -1.25
N TYR A 50 -20.55 -4.35 -1.75
CA TYR A 50 -19.91 -3.21 -1.10
C TYR A 50 -20.84 -2.00 -1.28
N ALA A 51 -21.92 -2.03 -0.52
CA ALA A 51 -22.96 -1.01 -0.54
C ALA A 51 -22.50 0.22 0.23
N ARG A 52 -22.66 1.40 -0.39
CA ARG A 52 -22.78 2.65 0.35
C ARG A 52 -23.89 2.51 1.38
N VAL A 53 -23.79 3.25 2.47
CA VAL A 53 -24.74 3.18 3.59
C VAL A 53 -26.14 3.54 3.09
N ASP A 54 -27.13 2.67 3.29
CA ASP A 54 -28.51 2.98 2.94
C ASP A 54 -29.20 3.76 4.07
N ALA A 55 -29.54 5.02 3.80
CA ALA A 55 -30.32 5.82 4.72
C ALA A 55 -31.73 5.26 4.95
N MET A 56 -32.32 4.55 3.97
CA MET A 56 -33.64 3.93 4.11
C MET A 56 -33.58 2.72 5.05
N GLN A 57 -32.72 1.71 4.78
CA GLN A 57 -32.52 0.58 5.70
C GLN A 57 -32.11 1.04 7.12
N LEU A 58 -31.21 2.03 7.26
CA LEU A 58 -30.83 2.55 8.58
C LEU A 58 -32.01 3.18 9.35
N ARG A 59 -32.93 3.84 8.63
CA ARG A 59 -34.16 4.46 9.17
C ARG A 59 -35.22 3.40 9.50
N LEU A 60 -35.39 2.40 8.66
CA LEU A 60 -36.26 1.24 8.88
C LEU A 60 -35.80 0.38 10.07
N LEU A 61 -34.50 0.37 10.38
CA LEU A 61 -33.92 -0.30 11.54
C LEU A 61 -34.15 0.45 12.87
N GLU A 62 -34.33 1.77 12.88
CA GLU A 62 -34.48 2.56 14.12
C GLU A 62 -35.60 2.06 15.08
N PRO A 63 -36.79 1.61 14.62
CA PRO A 63 -37.84 1.10 15.50
C PRO A 63 -37.55 -0.27 16.12
N TYR A 64 -36.39 -0.89 15.88
CA TYR A 64 -36.07 -2.26 16.29
C TYR A 64 -34.86 -2.30 17.25
N SER A 65 -35.10 -2.67 18.50
CA SER A 65 -34.01 -3.02 19.43
C SER A 65 -33.43 -4.38 19.05
N GLN A 66 -32.18 -4.41 18.59
CA GLN A 66 -31.40 -5.65 18.54
C GLN A 66 -30.85 -5.96 19.92
N ASP A 67 -31.63 -6.72 20.69
CA ASP A 67 -31.25 -7.19 22.02
C ASP A 67 -29.94 -7.98 21.96
N LEU A 68 -28.97 -7.62 22.81
CA LEU A 68 -27.68 -8.30 22.90
C LEU A 68 -27.89 -9.70 23.50
N ARG A 69 -27.80 -10.75 22.68
CA ARG A 69 -27.87 -12.14 23.14
C ARG A 69 -26.49 -12.64 23.55
N TRP A 70 -26.50 -13.56 24.52
CA TRP A 70 -25.33 -14.28 24.99
C TRP A 70 -25.61 -15.76 24.83
N ASP A 71 -24.99 -16.37 23.82
CA ASP A 71 -25.19 -17.78 23.51
C ASP A 71 -24.09 -18.59 24.20
N ASN A 72 -24.49 -19.62 24.96
CA ASN A 72 -23.59 -20.46 25.75
C ASN A 72 -22.75 -21.36 24.83
N ILE A 73 -21.46 -21.52 25.13
CA ILE A 73 -20.57 -22.34 24.31
C ILE A 73 -20.68 -23.81 24.73
N GLU A 74 -21.35 -24.60 23.89
CA GLU A 74 -21.64 -26.02 24.17
C GLU A 74 -20.64 -26.97 23.48
N SER A 75 -20.25 -26.68 22.23
CA SER A 75 -19.36 -27.53 21.43
C SER A 75 -18.70 -26.77 20.27
N MET A 76 -18.15 -27.51 19.29
CA MET A 76 -17.83 -26.98 17.96
C MET A 76 -19.06 -26.26 17.36
N PRO A 77 -18.86 -25.21 16.54
CA PRO A 77 -17.56 -24.68 16.10
C PRO A 77 -16.96 -23.58 17.00
N GLU A 78 -17.72 -23.01 17.95
CA GLU A 78 -17.20 -22.01 18.89
C GLU A 78 -16.13 -22.56 19.86
N TRP A 79 -16.22 -23.83 20.29
CA TRP A 79 -15.13 -24.53 20.99
C TRP A 79 -14.20 -25.24 20.00
N VAL A 80 -12.88 -25.12 20.21
CA VAL A 80 -11.84 -25.66 19.30
C VAL A 80 -11.05 -26.80 19.92
N ASN A 81 -10.48 -26.58 21.11
CA ASN A 81 -9.47 -27.46 21.72
C ASN A 81 -9.36 -27.20 23.23
N GLY A 82 -8.68 -28.09 23.96
CA GLY A 82 -8.52 -28.04 25.42
C GLY A 82 -9.69 -28.70 26.15
N VAL A 83 -10.01 -28.23 27.36
CA VAL A 83 -11.14 -28.76 28.13
C VAL A 83 -12.45 -28.52 27.36
N LYS A 84 -13.24 -29.57 27.18
CA LYS A 84 -14.55 -29.50 26.52
C LYS A 84 -15.61 -28.92 27.48
N PRO A 85 -16.59 -28.12 27.00
CA PRO A 85 -17.74 -27.74 27.81
C PRO A 85 -18.61 -28.96 28.15
N GLU A 86 -19.11 -28.99 29.39
CA GLU A 86 -20.02 -30.02 29.90
C GLU A 86 -21.23 -29.35 30.57
N TYR A 87 -22.43 -29.90 30.35
CA TYR A 87 -23.66 -29.37 30.93
C TYR A 87 -23.67 -29.57 32.45
N ALA A 88 -24.05 -28.54 33.19
CA ALA A 88 -24.12 -28.56 34.64
C ALA A 88 -25.56 -28.30 35.12
N ASP A 89 -26.23 -29.36 35.56
CA ASP A 89 -27.60 -29.29 36.12
C ASP A 89 -27.72 -28.24 37.23
N ASP A 90 -26.67 -28.05 38.06
CA ASP A 90 -26.69 -27.12 39.18
C ASP A 90 -26.55 -25.63 38.76
N TRP A 91 -26.28 -25.36 37.48
CA TRP A 91 -26.16 -24.02 36.85
C TRP A 91 -27.11 -23.83 35.65
N GLU A 92 -27.79 -24.88 35.18
CA GLU A 92 -28.65 -24.91 33.97
C GLU A 92 -27.93 -24.48 32.66
N MET A 93 -26.60 -24.68 32.57
CA MET A 93 -25.77 -24.27 31.42
C MET A 93 -24.50 -25.12 31.27
N HIS A 94 -23.85 -25.06 30.11
CA HIS A 94 -22.52 -25.63 29.88
C HIS A 94 -21.42 -24.79 30.55
N ARG A 95 -20.53 -25.48 31.27
CA ARG A 95 -19.31 -24.92 31.90
C ARG A 95 -18.08 -25.71 31.49
N VAL A 96 -16.91 -25.10 31.63
CA VAL A 96 -15.61 -25.81 31.64
C VAL A 96 -15.05 -25.84 33.05
N ARG A 97 -14.45 -26.97 33.45
CA ARG A 97 -13.68 -27.11 34.68
C ARG A 97 -12.19 -27.05 34.35
N LEU A 98 -11.52 -25.97 34.69
CA LEU A 98 -10.09 -25.77 34.39
C LEU A 98 -9.25 -26.04 35.64
N ALA A 99 -8.56 -27.18 35.67
CA ALA A 99 -7.51 -27.45 36.65
C ALA A 99 -6.26 -26.58 36.39
N PRO A 100 -5.34 -26.42 37.35
CA PRO A 100 -4.17 -25.56 37.18
C PRO A 100 -3.36 -25.88 35.92
N THR A 101 -3.01 -24.83 35.15
CA THR A 101 -2.39 -24.87 33.81
C THR A 101 -3.22 -25.46 32.66
N GLN A 102 -4.41 -26.03 32.91
CA GLN A 102 -5.33 -26.37 31.83
C GLN A 102 -5.89 -25.11 31.16
N SER A 103 -6.29 -25.26 29.90
CA SER A 103 -6.92 -24.22 29.10
C SER A 103 -8.04 -24.77 28.23
N VAL A 104 -8.88 -23.86 27.75
CA VAL A 104 -9.81 -24.07 26.64
C VAL A 104 -9.53 -23.04 25.56
N THR A 105 -9.59 -23.45 24.30
CA THR A 105 -9.44 -22.59 23.13
C THR A 105 -10.76 -22.48 22.37
N LEU A 106 -11.15 -21.25 22.07
CA LEU A 106 -12.44 -20.86 21.50
C LEU A 106 -12.22 -20.07 20.20
N VAL A 107 -13.16 -20.10 19.25
CA VAL A 107 -13.25 -19.06 18.20
C VAL A 107 -14.20 -17.97 18.64
N LEU A 108 -13.77 -16.72 18.51
CA LEU A 108 -14.61 -15.54 18.59
C LEU A 108 -14.81 -14.98 17.17
N PRO A 109 -16.05 -14.97 16.63
CA PRO A 109 -16.33 -14.32 15.35
C PRO A 109 -16.05 -12.80 15.38
N ALA A 110 -15.84 -12.22 14.20
CA ALA A 110 -15.57 -10.78 14.04
C ALA A 110 -16.64 -9.92 14.73
N TYR A 111 -16.21 -8.83 15.36
CA TYR A 111 -17.00 -7.86 16.11
C TYR A 111 -17.84 -8.40 17.30
N GLN A 112 -17.72 -9.68 17.65
CA GLN A 112 -18.37 -10.25 18.84
C GLN A 112 -17.50 -10.08 20.09
N SER A 113 -18.06 -10.45 21.25
CA SER A 113 -17.43 -10.40 22.58
C SER A 113 -17.56 -11.74 23.28
N LEU A 114 -16.60 -12.07 24.15
CA LEU A 114 -16.70 -13.20 25.08
C LEU A 114 -17.20 -12.69 26.44
N ARG A 115 -18.09 -13.45 27.08
CA ARG A 115 -18.42 -13.33 28.50
C ARG A 115 -18.07 -14.63 29.21
N LEU A 116 -17.29 -14.51 30.27
CA LEU A 116 -17.06 -15.54 31.26
C LEU A 116 -18.00 -15.27 32.45
N TYR A 117 -18.65 -16.30 32.99
CA TYR A 117 -19.68 -16.15 34.03
C TYR A 117 -19.56 -17.24 35.11
N HIS A 118 -19.84 -16.86 36.36
CA HIS A 118 -19.93 -17.79 37.48
C HIS A 118 -21.10 -17.42 38.41
N PRO A 119 -22.20 -18.19 38.45
CA PRO A 119 -23.43 -17.79 39.15
C PRO A 119 -23.27 -17.67 40.68
N LYS A 120 -22.32 -18.40 41.27
CA LYS A 120 -22.16 -18.55 42.73
C LYS A 120 -20.93 -17.83 43.32
N GLN A 121 -20.19 -17.04 42.53
CA GLN A 121 -18.94 -16.39 42.96
C GLN A 121 -18.69 -15.09 42.17
N THR A 122 -18.18 -14.06 42.85
CA THR A 122 -17.64 -12.83 42.22
C THR A 122 -16.30 -13.11 41.53
N LEU A 123 -16.11 -12.56 40.33
CA LEU A 123 -14.92 -12.74 39.49
C LEU A 123 -14.02 -11.50 39.55
N THR A 124 -12.76 -11.67 40.00
CA THR A 124 -11.80 -10.57 40.11
C THR A 124 -10.93 -10.36 38.86
N GLY A 125 -11.01 -11.27 37.89
CA GLY A 125 -10.18 -11.25 36.67
C GLY A 125 -8.76 -11.77 36.90
N LYS A 126 -8.47 -12.34 38.08
CA LYS A 126 -7.19 -12.98 38.42
C LYS A 126 -7.27 -14.51 38.34
N GLU A 127 -8.47 -15.07 38.44
CA GLU A 127 -8.76 -16.51 38.51
C GLU A 127 -8.41 -17.23 37.20
N LEU A 128 -8.44 -16.50 36.08
CA LEU A 128 -8.24 -16.97 34.72
C LEU A 128 -7.36 -15.97 33.97
N ALA A 129 -6.39 -16.46 33.20
CA ALA A 129 -5.66 -15.65 32.23
C ALA A 129 -6.29 -15.86 30.84
N VAL A 130 -6.60 -14.76 30.15
CA VAL A 130 -7.23 -14.79 28.83
C VAL A 130 -6.30 -14.16 27.80
N TYR A 131 -6.03 -14.88 26.71
CA TYR A 131 -5.16 -14.47 25.63
C TYR A 131 -5.92 -14.49 24.30
N LEU A 132 -5.69 -13.49 23.45
CA LEU A 132 -6.20 -13.43 22.08
C LEU A 132 -5.11 -13.80 21.08
N SER A 133 -5.40 -14.73 20.18
CA SER A 133 -4.56 -15.15 19.05
C SER A 133 -5.32 -14.92 17.74
N ASN A 134 -4.60 -14.76 16.63
CA ASN A 134 -5.16 -14.82 15.27
C ASN A 134 -4.83 -16.16 14.58
N GLY A 135 -4.46 -17.19 15.34
CA GLY A 135 -4.08 -18.51 14.86
C GLY A 135 -2.61 -18.66 14.43
N THR A 136 -1.93 -17.57 14.06
CA THR A 136 -0.56 -17.64 13.52
C THR A 136 0.51 -18.06 14.55
N GLY A 137 0.20 -17.96 15.85
CA GLY A 137 1.08 -18.35 16.96
C GLY A 137 1.50 -17.22 17.90
N LEU A 138 0.90 -16.03 17.82
CA LEU A 138 1.06 -14.97 18.84
C LEU A 138 -0.24 -14.82 19.63
N ALA A 139 -0.18 -15.02 20.95
CA ALA A 139 -1.31 -14.90 21.86
C ALA A 139 -1.08 -13.75 22.87
N VAL A 140 -1.81 -12.65 22.72
CA VAL A 140 -1.68 -11.43 23.54
C VAL A 140 -2.66 -11.44 24.71
N LYS A 141 -2.14 -11.28 25.93
CA LYS A 141 -2.91 -11.25 27.17
C LYS A 141 -3.84 -10.03 27.24
N GLN A 142 -5.08 -10.27 27.66
CA GLN A 142 -6.10 -9.23 27.78
C GLN A 142 -6.52 -8.97 29.22
N ASN A 143 -6.92 -7.72 29.45
CA ASN A 143 -7.61 -7.31 30.67
C ASN A 143 -9.11 -7.44 30.41
N LEU A 144 -9.85 -8.01 31.35
CA LEU A 144 -11.28 -8.25 31.24
C LEU A 144 -12.05 -7.16 31.98
N GLN A 145 -13.23 -6.80 31.48
CA GLN A 145 -14.13 -5.85 32.13
C GLN A 145 -15.09 -6.61 33.06
N THR A 146 -15.05 -6.35 34.36
CA THR A 146 -16.00 -6.93 35.32
C THR A 146 -17.38 -6.28 35.17
N SER A 147 -18.44 -7.08 35.19
CA SER A 147 -19.83 -6.59 35.19
C SER A 147 -20.21 -5.94 36.53
N THR A 148 -21.29 -5.14 36.53
CA THR A 148 -21.79 -4.44 37.73
C THR A 148 -22.29 -5.37 38.83
N ASP A 149 -22.71 -6.59 38.49
CA ASP A 149 -23.05 -7.66 39.44
C ASP A 149 -21.81 -8.41 39.99
N GLY A 150 -20.62 -8.15 39.44
CA GLY A 150 -19.39 -8.85 39.79
C GLY A 150 -19.31 -10.32 39.34
N HIS A 151 -20.37 -10.90 38.76
CA HIS A 151 -20.46 -12.32 38.40
C HIS A 151 -19.97 -12.65 36.99
N SER A 152 -19.64 -11.64 36.18
CA SER A 152 -19.17 -11.78 34.81
C SER A 152 -17.88 -11.03 34.53
N LEU A 153 -17.09 -11.56 33.60
CA LEU A 153 -15.94 -10.90 32.99
C LEU A 153 -16.17 -10.83 31.48
N VAL A 154 -16.02 -9.67 30.86
CA VAL A 154 -16.32 -9.43 29.44
C VAL A 154 -15.05 -9.02 28.69
N LEU A 155 -14.90 -9.54 27.46
CA LEU A 155 -13.84 -9.20 26.52
C LEU A 155 -14.44 -8.80 25.17
N SER A 156 -14.27 -7.53 24.80
CA SER A 156 -14.81 -6.95 23.56
C SER A 156 -13.66 -6.41 22.69
N PRO A 157 -13.01 -7.24 21.87
CA PRO A 157 -11.82 -6.86 21.11
C PRO A 157 -12.12 -5.98 19.89
N ASN A 158 -13.38 -5.89 19.44
CA ASN A 158 -13.80 -5.14 18.26
C ASN A 158 -12.99 -5.47 16.99
N ALA A 159 -12.49 -6.71 16.91
CA ALA A 159 -11.67 -7.22 15.83
C ALA A 159 -12.50 -7.42 14.55
N SER A 160 -11.92 -7.07 13.40
CA SER A 160 -12.59 -7.15 12.09
C SER A 160 -12.51 -8.53 11.42
N ALA A 161 -11.70 -9.42 11.98
CA ALA A 161 -11.57 -10.82 11.60
C ALA A 161 -11.84 -11.70 12.83
N PRO A 162 -12.19 -12.99 12.64
CA PRO A 162 -12.27 -13.95 13.72
C PRO A 162 -10.96 -14.05 14.49
N MET A 163 -11.05 -14.34 15.78
CA MET A 163 -9.91 -14.53 16.67
C MET A 163 -10.04 -15.84 17.44
N LEU A 164 -8.91 -16.38 17.90
CA LEU A 164 -8.91 -17.44 18.90
C LEU A 164 -8.77 -16.82 20.29
N ILE A 165 -9.51 -17.36 21.26
CA ILE A 165 -9.35 -17.03 22.67
C ILE A 165 -8.84 -18.26 23.40
N HIS A 166 -7.72 -18.13 24.10
CA HIS A 166 -7.27 -19.13 25.06
C HIS A 166 -7.64 -18.66 26.48
N VAL A 167 -8.46 -19.42 27.18
CA VAL A 167 -8.84 -19.19 28.60
C VAL A 167 -8.12 -20.23 29.45
N THR A 168 -7.20 -19.80 30.31
CA THR A 168 -6.26 -20.67 31.03
C THR A 168 -6.32 -20.44 32.53
N ARG A 169 -6.32 -21.51 33.34
CA ARG A 169 -6.19 -21.42 34.81
C ARG A 169 -4.72 -21.20 35.20
N PRO A 170 -4.33 -20.05 35.82
CA PRO A 170 -2.92 -19.77 36.08
C PRO A 170 -2.30 -20.72 37.11
N LYS A 171 -1.02 -21.09 36.89
CA LYS A 171 -0.25 -22.00 37.77
C LYS A 171 -0.24 -21.66 39.28
N PRO A 172 -0.30 -20.39 39.73
CA PRO A 172 -0.34 -20.07 41.16
C PRO A 172 -1.61 -20.51 41.92
N PHE A 173 -2.69 -20.89 41.23
CA PHE A 173 -3.87 -21.45 41.87
C PHE A 173 -3.72 -22.97 42.02
N ALA A 174 -4.00 -23.50 43.21
CA ALA A 174 -3.94 -24.95 43.47
C ALA A 174 -5.23 -25.70 43.12
N ASN A 175 -6.37 -24.99 43.10
CA ASN A 175 -7.69 -25.58 42.90
C ASN A 175 -8.20 -25.35 41.48
N ASP A 176 -8.98 -26.29 40.97
CA ASP A 176 -9.80 -26.17 39.77
C ASP A 176 -10.70 -24.92 39.80
N PHE A 177 -11.17 -24.52 38.62
CA PHE A 177 -12.14 -23.43 38.47
C PHE A 177 -13.21 -23.79 37.45
N ASP A 178 -14.47 -23.79 37.90
CA ASP A 178 -15.64 -23.90 37.04
C ASP A 178 -15.96 -22.53 36.44
N VAL A 179 -16.20 -22.46 35.13
CA VAL A 179 -16.64 -21.20 34.48
C VAL A 179 -17.53 -21.49 33.28
N ALA A 180 -18.63 -20.74 33.16
CA ALA A 180 -19.51 -20.78 32.00
C ALA A 180 -19.05 -19.74 30.98
N LEU A 181 -19.11 -20.10 29.70
CA LEU A 181 -18.58 -19.32 28.59
C LEU A 181 -19.69 -18.98 27.61
N PHE A 182 -19.72 -17.73 27.15
CA PHE A 182 -20.76 -17.22 26.27
C PHE A 182 -20.17 -16.31 25.19
N VAL A 183 -20.64 -16.45 23.94
CA VAL A 183 -20.34 -15.51 22.86
C VAL A 183 -21.51 -14.55 22.68
N SER A 184 -21.22 -13.27 22.47
CA SER A 184 -22.27 -12.28 22.18
C SER A 184 -22.77 -12.41 20.75
N ARG A 185 -24.08 -12.58 20.55
CA ARG A 185 -24.68 -12.59 19.21
C ARG A 185 -25.65 -11.42 19.07
N LYS A 186 -25.34 -10.51 18.15
CA LYS A 186 -26.32 -9.63 17.52
C LYS A 186 -26.73 -10.27 16.20
N LEU A 187 -28.03 -10.43 16.00
CA LEU A 187 -28.58 -10.93 14.75
C LEU A 187 -28.95 -9.71 13.90
N PRO A 188 -28.20 -9.40 12.82
CA PRO A 188 -28.59 -8.31 11.93
C PRO A 188 -29.96 -8.64 11.33
N ILE A 189 -30.89 -7.69 11.42
CA ILE A 189 -32.16 -7.76 10.72
C ILE A 189 -31.84 -7.57 9.23
N ALA A 190 -32.27 -8.51 8.40
CA ALA A 190 -32.08 -8.46 6.96
C ALA A 190 -32.72 -7.20 6.35
N GLU A 191 -32.43 -6.93 5.07
CA GLU A 191 -33.00 -5.81 4.33
C GLU A 191 -34.54 -5.77 4.46
N ILE A 192 -35.05 -4.71 5.10
CA ILE A 192 -36.45 -4.61 5.55
C ILE A 192 -37.37 -4.21 4.39
N ALA A 193 -36.85 -3.44 3.43
CA ALA A 193 -37.56 -3.03 2.22
C ALA A 193 -36.62 -3.15 1.01
N PRO A 194 -36.42 -4.38 0.49
CA PRO A 194 -35.42 -4.63 -0.53
C PRO A 194 -35.76 -3.97 -1.87
N TYR A 195 -34.71 -3.53 -2.57
CA TYR A 195 -34.81 -3.03 -3.94
C TYR A 195 -34.90 -4.24 -4.88
N ARG A 196 -36.04 -4.46 -5.56
CA ARG A 196 -36.28 -5.64 -6.41
C ARG A 196 -36.81 -5.35 -7.81
N ASN A 197 -37.46 -4.20 -8.01
CA ASN A 197 -38.09 -3.89 -9.30
C ASN A 197 -37.07 -3.33 -10.29
N LEU A 198 -36.57 -4.19 -11.18
CA LEU A 198 -35.57 -3.82 -12.19
C LEU A 198 -36.13 -2.83 -13.23
N ILE A 199 -35.53 -1.65 -13.29
CA ILE A 199 -35.80 -0.60 -14.28
C ILE A 199 -34.94 -0.86 -15.52
N TRP A 200 -35.61 -0.98 -16.66
CA TRP A 200 -34.99 -1.27 -17.95
C TRP A 200 -34.69 0.00 -18.74
N SER A 201 -33.68 -0.11 -19.60
CA SER A 201 -33.44 0.81 -20.72
C SER A 201 -33.57 0.05 -22.05
N THR A 202 -33.50 0.76 -23.17
CA THR A 202 -33.39 0.16 -24.51
C THR A 202 -31.93 -0.10 -24.93
N ALA A 203 -30.99 -0.13 -24.00
CA ALA A 203 -29.57 -0.33 -24.27
C ALA A 203 -29.18 -1.82 -24.32
N HIS A 204 -27.90 -2.11 -24.55
CA HIS A 204 -27.35 -3.45 -24.46
C HIS A 204 -27.43 -3.98 -23.03
N TRP A 205 -27.70 -5.27 -22.90
CA TRP A 205 -27.80 -5.98 -21.63
C TRP A 205 -27.02 -7.30 -21.67
N CYS A 206 -26.68 -7.80 -20.49
CA CYS A 206 -25.97 -9.06 -20.31
C CYS A 206 -26.52 -9.86 -19.12
N LEU A 207 -26.30 -11.17 -19.17
CA LEU A 207 -26.56 -12.12 -18.08
C LEU A 207 -25.28 -12.27 -17.25
N LEU A 208 -25.29 -11.85 -16.00
CA LEU A 208 -24.15 -11.93 -15.07
C LEU A 208 -24.44 -13.01 -14.01
N ALA A 209 -23.65 -14.09 -14.00
CA ALA A 209 -23.72 -15.14 -12.98
C ALA A 209 -22.46 -15.13 -12.10
N GLN A 210 -22.68 -15.19 -10.79
CA GLN A 210 -21.63 -15.13 -9.77
C GLN A 210 -21.04 -16.50 -9.40
N GLU A 211 -21.75 -17.59 -9.71
CA GLU A 211 -21.34 -18.99 -9.50
C GLU A 211 -21.97 -19.86 -10.61
N PRO A 212 -21.39 -21.03 -10.97
CA PRO A 212 -21.92 -21.90 -12.03
C PRO A 212 -23.35 -22.42 -11.82
N PHE A 213 -23.86 -22.35 -10.59
CA PHE A 213 -25.20 -22.82 -10.20
C PHE A 213 -26.13 -21.69 -9.74
N ALA A 214 -25.64 -20.45 -9.68
CA ALA A 214 -26.48 -19.29 -9.42
C ALA A 214 -27.31 -18.94 -10.66
N LEU A 215 -28.56 -18.50 -10.46
CA LEU A 215 -29.31 -17.91 -11.57
C LEU A 215 -28.64 -16.59 -12.00
N PRO A 216 -28.40 -16.36 -13.30
CA PRO A 216 -27.84 -15.10 -13.77
C PRO A 216 -28.81 -13.94 -13.53
N GLU A 217 -28.27 -12.84 -13.02
CA GLU A 217 -28.95 -11.55 -12.94
C GLU A 217 -28.80 -10.80 -14.27
N LEU A 218 -29.78 -9.99 -14.69
CA LEU A 218 -29.61 -9.11 -15.85
C LEU A 218 -29.02 -7.77 -15.44
N TYR A 219 -27.95 -7.37 -16.11
CA TYR A 219 -27.33 -6.05 -16.03
C TYR A 219 -27.46 -5.36 -17.39
N ASN A 220 -27.54 -4.03 -17.40
CA ASN A 220 -27.33 -3.24 -18.61
C ASN A 220 -25.82 -2.94 -18.73
N GLN A 221 -25.32 -2.78 -19.95
CA GLN A 221 -23.93 -2.41 -20.20
C GLN A 221 -23.83 -0.90 -20.45
N LEU A 222 -23.20 -0.17 -19.53
CA LEU A 222 -22.95 1.26 -19.61
C LEU A 222 -21.52 1.48 -20.12
N GLU A 223 -21.41 1.94 -21.37
CA GLU A 223 -20.12 2.22 -22.01
C GLU A 223 -19.49 3.54 -21.56
N THR A 224 -18.16 3.60 -21.58
CA THR A 224 -17.37 4.78 -21.21
C THR A 224 -17.85 6.02 -21.96
N ARG A 225 -18.30 7.04 -21.20
CA ARG A 225 -18.82 8.33 -21.69
C ARG A 225 -20.02 8.23 -22.65
N GLN A 226 -20.75 7.13 -22.66
CA GLN A 226 -22.02 7.02 -23.37
C GLN A 226 -23.19 7.26 -22.40
N LYS A 227 -24.16 8.08 -22.81
CA LYS A 227 -25.35 8.35 -22.00
C LYS A 227 -26.41 7.28 -22.20
N GLN A 228 -26.83 6.67 -21.10
CA GLN A 228 -27.87 5.66 -21.06
C GLN A 228 -29.12 6.20 -20.35
N ARG A 229 -30.25 6.14 -21.05
CA ARG A 229 -31.52 6.75 -20.63
C ARG A 229 -32.48 5.73 -20.04
N PHE A 230 -33.08 6.08 -18.91
CA PHE A 230 -34.11 5.33 -18.21
C PHE A 230 -35.34 6.21 -18.00
N ALA A 231 -36.53 5.65 -18.27
CA ALA A 231 -37.80 6.28 -17.89
C ALA A 231 -38.16 5.81 -16.47
N VAL A 232 -38.37 6.75 -15.55
CA VAL A 232 -38.65 6.47 -14.15
C VAL A 232 -39.88 7.24 -13.67
N THR A 233 -40.50 6.79 -12.59
CA THR A 233 -41.67 7.44 -11.97
C THR A 233 -41.50 7.38 -10.48
N GLY A 234 -41.75 8.50 -9.79
CA GLY A 234 -41.64 8.61 -8.34
C GLY A 234 -42.89 9.23 -7.70
N PRO A 235 -42.89 9.38 -6.36
CA PRO A 235 -41.72 9.34 -5.47
C PRO A 235 -41.15 7.92 -5.32
N ALA A 236 -39.86 7.75 -5.62
CA ALA A 236 -39.20 6.44 -5.59
C ALA A 236 -37.70 6.55 -5.26
N ARG A 237 -37.19 5.59 -4.48
CA ARG A 237 -35.75 5.42 -4.22
C ARG A 237 -35.22 4.25 -5.05
N LEU A 238 -34.16 4.50 -5.80
CA LEU A 238 -33.51 3.52 -6.67
C LEU A 238 -32.17 3.10 -6.06
N ALA A 239 -31.88 1.81 -6.00
CA ALA A 239 -30.52 1.30 -5.83
C ALA A 239 -29.87 1.15 -7.21
N LEU A 240 -28.73 1.81 -7.40
CA LEU A 240 -27.82 1.62 -8.52
C LEU A 240 -26.73 0.63 -8.08
N LYS A 241 -26.96 -0.65 -8.37
CA LYS A 241 -25.91 -1.67 -8.34
C LYS A 241 -25.02 -1.51 -9.55
N ASN A 242 -23.72 -1.71 -9.39
CA ASN A 242 -22.79 -1.74 -10.50
C ASN A 242 -21.54 -2.58 -10.24
N ARG A 243 -20.92 -3.06 -11.33
CA ARG A 243 -19.63 -3.75 -11.34
C ARG A 243 -18.75 -3.15 -12.44
N LEU A 244 -17.53 -2.76 -12.09
CA LEU A 244 -16.53 -2.29 -13.05
C LEU A 244 -16.10 -3.43 -13.98
N HIS A 245 -16.04 -3.20 -15.28
CA HIS A 245 -15.39 -4.11 -16.22
C HIS A 245 -13.87 -3.81 -16.25
N TYR A 246 -13.04 -4.80 -15.94
CA TYR A 246 -11.58 -4.62 -15.92
C TYR A 246 -10.97 -4.99 -17.28
N GLU A 247 -10.70 -3.96 -18.08
CA GLU A 247 -10.06 -4.10 -19.39
C GLU A 247 -8.72 -4.84 -19.30
N ARG A 248 -8.44 -5.72 -20.28
CA ARG A 248 -7.32 -6.70 -20.24
C ARG A 248 -5.91 -6.11 -20.16
N ALA A 249 -5.76 -4.80 -20.39
CA ALA A 249 -4.49 -4.08 -20.22
C ALA A 249 -4.25 -3.60 -18.77
N THR A 250 -5.27 -3.63 -17.91
CA THR A 250 -5.22 -3.14 -16.53
C THR A 250 -4.34 -4.04 -15.65
N SER A 251 -3.27 -3.48 -15.09
CA SER A 251 -2.45 -4.18 -14.10
C SER A 251 -2.97 -4.01 -12.67
N GLU A 252 -3.54 -2.84 -12.32
CA GLU A 252 -3.91 -2.54 -10.93
C GLU A 252 -5.19 -3.24 -10.47
N LEU A 253 -5.16 -3.81 -9.25
CA LEU A 253 -6.31 -4.49 -8.66
C LEU A 253 -7.37 -3.53 -8.09
N ILE A 254 -7.12 -2.22 -7.98
CA ILE A 254 -8.00 -1.20 -7.37
C ILE A 254 -8.17 -0.04 -8.35
N GLN A 255 -9.42 0.42 -8.55
CA GLN A 255 -9.72 1.58 -9.40
C GLN A 255 -10.71 2.56 -8.75
N ASP A 256 -10.59 3.83 -9.13
CA ASP A 256 -11.42 4.96 -8.68
C ASP A 256 -12.22 5.51 -9.89
N TYR A 257 -13.50 5.17 -10.00
CA TYR A 257 -14.37 5.51 -11.14
C TYR A 257 -15.65 6.23 -10.70
N HIS A 258 -16.25 6.99 -11.60
CA HIS A 258 -17.40 7.86 -11.34
C HIS A 258 -18.59 7.48 -12.21
N ILE A 259 -19.81 7.62 -11.66
CA ILE A 259 -21.06 7.64 -12.43
C ILE A 259 -21.69 9.02 -12.26
N ARG A 260 -21.93 9.71 -13.37
CA ARG A 260 -22.68 10.96 -13.41
C ARG A 260 -24.13 10.67 -13.78
N TYR A 261 -25.07 11.39 -13.16
CA TYR A 261 -26.48 11.30 -13.51
C TYR A 261 -27.15 12.65 -13.67
N TRP A 262 -28.13 12.70 -14.57
CA TRP A 262 -29.00 13.85 -14.81
C TRP A 262 -30.45 13.39 -14.66
N LEU A 263 -31.23 14.11 -13.86
CA LEU A 263 -32.68 13.98 -13.82
C LEU A 263 -33.29 15.11 -14.66
N ASP A 264 -34.10 14.79 -15.66
CA ASP A 264 -34.79 15.75 -16.55
C ASP A 264 -33.89 16.80 -17.23
N ASN A 265 -32.61 16.46 -17.42
CA ASN A 265 -31.54 17.35 -17.91
C ASN A 265 -31.15 18.50 -16.94
N HIS A 266 -31.51 18.41 -15.65
CA HIS A 266 -30.96 19.26 -14.59
C HIS A 266 -29.46 18.99 -14.34
N ASN A 267 -28.82 19.83 -13.51
CA ASN A 267 -27.38 19.76 -13.22
C ASN A 267 -26.91 18.36 -12.80
N ALA A 268 -25.82 17.90 -13.45
CA ALA A 268 -25.19 16.62 -13.20
C ALA A 268 -24.88 16.42 -11.70
N GLN A 269 -25.29 15.28 -11.17
CA GLN A 269 -24.85 14.77 -9.87
C GLN A 269 -23.79 13.68 -10.11
N GLU A 270 -22.84 13.49 -9.17
CA GLU A 270 -21.72 12.56 -9.35
C GLU A 270 -21.58 11.57 -8.19
N LEU A 271 -21.45 10.29 -8.53
CA LEU A 271 -21.31 9.17 -7.61
C LEU A 271 -19.91 8.55 -7.79
N SER A 272 -18.97 8.92 -6.91
CA SER A 272 -17.58 8.46 -6.95
C SER A 272 -17.37 7.14 -6.20
N PHE A 273 -17.07 6.06 -6.90
CA PHE A 273 -16.81 4.74 -6.32
C PHE A 273 -15.31 4.49 -6.12
N SER A 274 -14.96 3.39 -5.44
CA SER A 274 -13.61 2.84 -5.47
C SER A 274 -13.70 1.35 -5.17
N THR A 275 -13.50 0.50 -6.18
CA THR A 275 -13.61 -0.96 -6.08
C THR A 275 -12.25 -1.64 -6.18
N SER A 276 -12.19 -2.91 -5.79
CA SER A 276 -11.19 -3.83 -6.31
C SER A 276 -11.80 -4.89 -7.22
N VAL A 277 -10.94 -5.64 -7.90
CA VAL A 277 -11.30 -6.87 -8.63
C VAL A 277 -12.08 -7.83 -7.72
N GLU A 278 -13.03 -8.55 -8.31
CA GLU A 278 -13.71 -9.69 -7.71
C GLU A 278 -12.74 -10.88 -7.65
N THR A 279 -12.32 -11.23 -6.43
CA THR A 279 -11.33 -12.30 -6.18
C THR A 279 -11.92 -13.43 -5.34
N SER A 280 -13.22 -13.40 -5.02
CA SER A 280 -13.87 -14.44 -4.20
C SER A 280 -14.53 -15.54 -5.01
N ARG A 281 -14.74 -15.32 -6.32
CA ARG A 281 -15.59 -16.15 -7.19
C ARG A 281 -15.31 -15.87 -8.66
N VAL A 282 -15.56 -16.86 -9.51
CA VAL A 282 -15.55 -16.69 -10.97
C VAL A 282 -16.86 -16.02 -11.37
N VAL A 283 -16.80 -14.81 -11.92
CA VAL A 283 -17.95 -14.17 -12.55
C VAL A 283 -17.98 -14.53 -14.03
N THR A 284 -19.17 -14.82 -14.54
CA THR A 284 -19.40 -14.96 -15.98
C THR A 284 -20.38 -13.90 -16.48
N VAL A 285 -20.10 -13.37 -17.67
CA VAL A 285 -20.95 -12.41 -18.40
C VAL A 285 -21.31 -13.07 -19.73
N ASN A 286 -22.60 -13.26 -19.99
CA ASN A 286 -23.11 -14.00 -21.16
C ASN A 286 -22.42 -15.38 -21.34
N THR A 287 -22.17 -16.08 -20.22
CA THR A 287 -21.42 -17.35 -20.10
C THR A 287 -19.90 -17.31 -20.34
N ALA A 288 -19.32 -16.20 -20.80
CA ALA A 288 -17.87 -16.02 -20.83
C ALA A 288 -17.35 -15.66 -19.43
N ILE A 289 -16.18 -16.18 -19.03
CA ILE A 289 -15.49 -15.71 -17.81
C ILE A 289 -14.90 -14.33 -18.09
N GLU A 290 -15.22 -13.33 -17.28
CA GLU A 290 -14.71 -11.97 -17.43
C GLU A 290 -14.19 -11.40 -16.11
N VAL A 291 -13.16 -10.55 -16.20
CA VAL A 291 -12.59 -9.89 -15.02
C VAL A 291 -13.44 -8.65 -14.69
N VAL A 292 -14.08 -8.69 -13.53
CA VAL A 292 -14.95 -7.60 -13.05
C VAL A 292 -14.56 -7.15 -11.65
N GLY A 293 -15.02 -5.95 -11.29
CA GLY A 293 -15.01 -5.47 -9.92
C GLY A 293 -16.02 -6.20 -9.05
N ARG A 294 -15.81 -6.04 -7.75
CA ARG A 294 -16.82 -6.32 -6.73
C ARG A 294 -18.08 -5.48 -7.00
N GLU A 295 -19.21 -5.94 -6.49
CA GLU A 295 -20.48 -5.24 -6.61
C GLU A 295 -20.48 -4.02 -5.70
N GLU A 296 -20.59 -2.83 -6.27
CA GLU A 296 -20.71 -1.57 -5.54
C GLU A 296 -22.15 -1.07 -5.70
N GLN A 297 -22.74 -0.51 -4.64
CA GLN A 297 -24.13 -0.04 -4.66
C GLN A 297 -24.26 1.36 -4.05
N ASP A 298 -25.02 2.24 -4.69
CA ASP A 298 -25.47 3.53 -4.10
C ASP A 298 -26.91 3.84 -4.52
N TYR A 299 -27.45 4.98 -4.10
CA TYR A 299 -28.88 5.26 -4.21
C TYR A 299 -29.19 6.62 -4.85
N ILE A 300 -30.25 6.66 -5.64
CA ILE A 300 -30.77 7.86 -6.32
C ILE A 300 -32.22 8.07 -5.85
N GLU A 301 -32.55 9.30 -5.43
CA GLU A 301 -33.92 9.71 -5.12
C GLU A 301 -34.60 10.27 -6.37
N ILE A 302 -35.82 9.81 -6.64
CA ILE A 302 -36.70 10.29 -7.71
C ILE A 302 -37.89 11.00 -7.04
N PRO A 303 -38.15 12.29 -7.33
CA PRO A 303 -39.27 13.04 -6.78
C PRO A 303 -40.62 12.57 -7.36
N GLU A 304 -41.72 13.22 -6.95
CA GLU A 304 -43.06 12.94 -7.46
C GLU A 304 -43.22 13.36 -8.93
N GLY A 305 -43.59 12.41 -9.79
CA GLY A 305 -43.80 12.65 -11.21
C GLY A 305 -43.24 11.57 -12.13
N GLN A 306 -43.31 11.83 -13.45
CA GLN A 306 -42.59 11.07 -14.47
C GLN A 306 -41.29 11.80 -14.81
N HIS A 307 -40.17 11.08 -14.78
CA HIS A 307 -38.84 11.67 -14.95
C HIS A 307 -37.98 10.86 -15.93
N THR A 308 -37.02 11.54 -16.53
CA THR A 308 -35.96 10.95 -17.36
C THR A 308 -34.67 10.93 -16.55
N LEU A 309 -34.13 9.73 -16.29
CA LEU A 309 -32.82 9.55 -15.66
C LEU A 309 -31.80 9.16 -16.73
N ASP A 310 -30.82 10.03 -16.99
CA ASP A 310 -29.65 9.70 -17.81
C ASP A 310 -28.46 9.35 -16.90
N LEU A 311 -27.76 8.24 -17.20
CA LEU A 311 -26.51 7.84 -16.56
C LEU A 311 -25.33 7.92 -17.56
N GLU A 312 -24.14 8.24 -17.08
CA GLU A 312 -22.86 8.27 -17.82
C GLU A 312 -21.75 7.82 -16.86
N SER A 313 -20.74 7.05 -17.31
CA SER A 313 -19.57 6.73 -16.48
C SER A 313 -18.26 7.06 -17.18
N ASP A 314 -17.20 7.30 -16.40
CA ASP A 314 -15.83 7.42 -16.88
C ASP A 314 -15.15 6.04 -17.15
N ARG A 315 -15.91 4.94 -17.03
CA ARG A 315 -15.52 3.54 -17.25
C ARG A 315 -16.60 2.70 -17.95
N PRO A 316 -16.24 1.52 -18.50
CA PRO A 316 -17.21 0.50 -18.87
C PRO A 316 -17.73 -0.20 -17.60
N LEU A 317 -19.05 -0.17 -17.38
CA LEU A 317 -19.70 -0.76 -16.21
C LEU A 317 -20.83 -1.71 -16.61
N TYR A 318 -21.02 -2.77 -15.83
CA TYR A 318 -22.30 -3.49 -15.78
C TYR A 318 -23.16 -2.86 -14.68
N ILE A 319 -24.34 -2.34 -15.03
CA ILE A 319 -25.23 -1.59 -14.11
C ILE A 319 -26.63 -2.21 -13.99
N GLN A 320 -27.22 -2.12 -12.81
CA GLN A 320 -28.60 -2.57 -12.54
C GLN A 320 -29.29 -1.54 -11.65
N LEU A 321 -30.40 -0.97 -12.14
CA LEU A 321 -31.24 -0.03 -11.40
C LEU A 321 -32.44 -0.78 -10.81
N LEU A 322 -32.54 -0.83 -9.49
CA LEU A 322 -33.60 -1.51 -8.76
C LEU A 322 -34.45 -0.49 -7.98
N ALA A 323 -35.74 -0.42 -8.26
CA ALA A 323 -36.69 0.32 -7.44
C ALA A 323 -37.11 -0.47 -6.19
N GLN A 324 -37.27 0.24 -5.08
CA GLN A 324 -37.91 -0.27 -3.87
C GLN A 324 -39.43 -0.04 -3.95
N THR A 325 -40.18 -1.13 -3.95
CA THR A 325 -41.65 -1.17 -3.90
C THR A 325 -42.19 -0.95 -2.48
N GLU A 326 -43.46 -0.58 -2.39
CA GLU A 326 -44.10 -0.20 -1.12
C GLU A 326 -44.80 -1.40 -0.43
N ASP A 327 -45.26 -2.39 -1.20
CA ASP A 327 -46.05 -3.55 -0.74
C ASP A 327 -45.33 -4.92 -0.87
N ASP A 328 -43.99 -4.99 -0.89
CA ASP A 328 -43.21 -6.23 -1.12
C ASP A 328 -43.17 -7.19 0.10
N TYR A 329 -44.23 -7.19 0.91
CA TYR A 329 -44.35 -7.95 2.16
C TYR A 329 -45.27 -9.16 1.97
N LEU A 330 -44.68 -10.36 1.96
CA LEU A 330 -45.39 -11.66 1.91
C LEU A 330 -46.61 -11.76 2.84
N PHE A 331 -46.57 -11.08 3.99
CA PHE A 331 -47.71 -10.90 4.89
C PHE A 331 -47.72 -9.47 5.44
N THR A 332 -48.40 -8.54 4.75
CA THR A 332 -48.49 -7.11 5.13
C THR A 332 -49.06 -6.84 6.53
N HIS A 333 -49.77 -7.80 7.14
CA HIS A 333 -50.27 -7.71 8.52
C HIS A 333 -49.33 -8.29 9.60
N LEU A 334 -48.20 -8.90 9.21
CA LEU A 334 -47.25 -9.56 10.13
C LEU A 334 -45.80 -9.08 9.95
N ASN A 335 -45.42 -8.77 8.71
CA ASN A 335 -44.02 -8.52 8.32
C ASN A 335 -43.77 -7.09 7.81
N ASN A 336 -44.81 -6.26 7.68
CA ASN A 336 -44.68 -4.84 7.33
C ASN A 336 -43.91 -4.09 8.44
N PRO A 337 -42.93 -3.24 8.13
CA PRO A 337 -42.18 -2.50 9.13
C PRO A 337 -43.05 -1.65 10.07
N ARG A 338 -42.52 -1.42 11.28
CA ARG A 338 -43.10 -0.50 12.27
C ARG A 338 -43.22 0.96 11.78
N LEU A 339 -42.52 1.28 10.70
CA LEU A 339 -42.51 2.57 10.01
C LEU A 339 -42.50 2.29 8.49
N PRO A 340 -43.63 2.41 7.78
CA PRO A 340 -43.71 2.10 6.34
C PRO A 340 -42.79 2.96 5.47
N VAL A 341 -42.30 2.37 4.38
CA VAL A 341 -41.49 3.05 3.36
C VAL A 341 -42.20 4.27 2.78
N GLU A 342 -43.49 4.12 2.47
CA GLU A 342 -44.33 5.19 1.93
C GLU A 342 -44.44 6.37 2.91
N ASP A 343 -44.62 6.10 4.21
CA ASP A 343 -44.68 7.14 5.26
C ASP A 343 -43.33 7.86 5.44
N ILE A 344 -42.21 7.16 5.25
CA ILE A 344 -40.87 7.77 5.26
C ILE A 344 -40.70 8.71 4.07
N ARG A 345 -41.11 8.29 2.86
CA ARG A 345 -41.06 9.14 1.64
C ARG A 345 -41.99 10.36 1.74
N LYS A 346 -43.19 10.20 2.30
CA LYS A 346 -44.16 11.28 2.54
C LYS A 346 -43.65 12.36 3.50
N GLN A 347 -42.66 12.06 4.34
CA GLN A 347 -42.00 13.04 5.22
C GLN A 347 -40.96 13.92 4.49
N GLY A 348 -40.66 13.63 3.21
CA GLY A 348 -39.71 14.36 2.38
C GLY A 348 -38.42 13.56 2.13
N LEU A 349 -37.33 14.27 1.85
CA LEU A 349 -36.00 13.66 1.70
C LEU A 349 -35.61 12.89 2.97
N LEU A 350 -35.02 11.70 2.80
CA LEU A 350 -34.54 10.88 3.91
C LEU A 350 -33.62 11.68 4.85
N PRO A 351 -33.84 11.62 6.17
CA PRO A 351 -32.96 12.30 7.13
C PRO A 351 -31.57 11.66 7.07
N THR A 352 -30.54 12.47 6.86
CA THR A 352 -29.15 11.99 6.78
C THR A 352 -28.69 11.49 8.15
N THR A 353 -28.65 10.18 8.31
CA THR A 353 -28.23 9.52 9.55
C THR A 353 -26.76 9.80 9.85
N GLU A 354 -26.36 9.72 11.13
CA GLU A 354 -24.97 9.94 11.56
C GLU A 354 -23.99 9.10 10.72
N LEU A 355 -24.27 7.80 10.55
CA LEU A 355 -23.43 6.89 9.77
C LEU A 355 -23.36 7.27 8.28
N LYS A 356 -24.44 7.80 7.68
CA LYS A 356 -24.42 8.22 6.27
C LYS A 356 -23.62 9.52 6.06
N LEU A 357 -23.76 10.49 6.98
CA LEU A 357 -22.93 11.69 6.99
C LEU A 357 -21.45 11.32 7.18
N THR A 358 -21.15 10.44 8.14
CA THR A 358 -19.80 9.92 8.36
C THR A 358 -19.24 9.20 7.13
N GLU A 359 -20.02 8.37 6.44
CA GLU A 359 -19.60 7.70 5.20
C GLU A 359 -19.15 8.72 4.14
N GLN A 360 -19.95 9.76 3.92
CA GLN A 360 -19.66 10.82 2.95
C GLN A 360 -18.39 11.60 3.32
N SER A 361 -18.28 12.07 4.57
CA SER A 361 -17.09 12.80 5.05
C SER A 361 -15.84 11.92 5.05
N ALA A 362 -15.95 10.64 5.42
CA ALA A 362 -14.85 9.68 5.37
C ALA A 362 -14.40 9.43 3.91
N LYS A 363 -15.32 9.23 2.96
CA LYS A 363 -14.98 9.03 1.55
C LYS A 363 -14.36 10.27 0.90
N GLN A 364 -14.75 11.47 1.32
CA GLN A 364 -14.08 12.72 0.91
C GLN A 364 -12.66 12.81 1.50
N LEU A 365 -12.51 12.65 2.82
CA LEU A 365 -11.23 12.72 3.53
C LEU A 365 -10.23 11.62 3.09
N ALA A 366 -10.73 10.45 2.70
CA ALA A 366 -9.96 9.36 2.12
C ALA A 366 -9.43 9.64 0.71
N LYS A 367 -9.95 10.66 0.04
CA LYS A 367 -9.56 11.10 -1.31
C LYS A 367 -8.89 12.48 -1.32
N ASP A 368 -8.68 13.12 -0.17
CA ASP A 368 -8.08 14.45 -0.06
C ASP A 368 -6.61 14.39 0.40
N ASN A 369 -5.70 14.81 -0.47
CA ASN A 369 -4.25 14.87 -0.22
C ASN A 369 -3.83 16.10 0.60
N SER A 370 -4.70 17.10 0.77
CA SER A 370 -4.42 18.25 1.64
C SER A 370 -4.36 17.84 3.12
N HIS A 371 -5.14 16.83 3.49
CA HIS A 371 -5.19 16.27 4.83
C HIS A 371 -4.11 15.20 5.08
N GLN A 372 -3.15 15.53 5.94
CA GLN A 372 -2.16 14.58 6.45
C GLN A 372 -2.87 13.36 7.06
N ALA A 373 -2.45 12.16 6.64
CA ALA A 373 -3.02 10.87 7.04
C ALA A 373 -4.54 10.68 6.78
N GLY A 374 -5.15 11.44 5.85
CA GLY A 374 -6.60 11.42 5.57
C GLY A 374 -7.22 10.02 5.44
N GLY A 375 -6.57 9.09 4.72
CA GLY A 375 -7.04 7.71 4.58
C GLY A 375 -7.15 6.90 5.89
N MET A 376 -6.27 7.14 6.86
CA MET A 376 -6.36 6.52 8.20
C MET A 376 -7.43 7.19 9.06
N ILE A 377 -7.55 8.52 9.01
CA ILE A 377 -8.58 9.26 9.74
C ILE A 377 -9.98 8.85 9.26
N ALA A 378 -10.17 8.75 7.94
CA ALA A 378 -11.40 8.31 7.31
C ALA A 378 -11.81 6.88 7.73
N SER A 379 -10.89 5.92 7.68
CA SER A 379 -11.15 4.55 8.11
C SER A 379 -11.49 4.47 9.60
N LYS A 380 -10.78 5.23 10.46
CA LYS A 380 -11.10 5.33 11.89
C LYS A 380 -12.51 5.90 12.10
N LEU A 381 -12.82 7.05 11.51
CA LEU A 381 -14.11 7.73 11.66
C LEU A 381 -15.27 6.82 11.23
N MET A 382 -15.14 6.16 10.07
CA MET A 382 -16.13 5.21 9.57
C MET A 382 -16.28 3.99 10.51
N ARG A 383 -15.18 3.45 11.05
CA ARG A 383 -15.22 2.35 12.03
C ARG A 383 -15.94 2.76 13.31
N GLU A 384 -15.67 3.96 13.83
CA GLU A 384 -16.27 4.46 15.08
C GLU A 384 -17.78 4.68 14.93
N ALA A 385 -18.24 5.23 13.80
CA ALA A 385 -19.67 5.35 13.52
C ALA A 385 -20.33 3.98 13.28
N ALA A 386 -19.70 3.08 12.52
CA ALA A 386 -20.23 1.74 12.24
C ALA A 386 -20.30 0.85 13.48
N LEU A 387 -19.39 1.00 14.45
CA LEU A 387 -19.46 0.30 15.74
C LEU A 387 -20.65 0.77 16.62
N LYS A 388 -21.22 1.96 16.37
CA LYS A 388 -22.51 2.37 16.97
C LYS A 388 -23.70 1.64 16.33
N ARG A 389 -23.59 1.29 15.05
CA ARG A 389 -24.62 0.60 14.26
C ARG A 389 -24.21 -0.82 13.87
N GLN A 390 -23.87 -1.65 14.87
CA GLN A 390 -23.61 -3.09 14.68
C GLN A 390 -24.82 -3.88 14.14
N ASP A 391 -26.00 -3.27 14.12
CA ASP A 391 -27.20 -3.74 13.43
C ASP A 391 -27.12 -3.67 11.90
N TYR A 392 -26.16 -2.91 11.36
CA TYR A 392 -25.92 -2.65 9.94
C TYR A 392 -24.46 -2.99 9.56
N PRO A 393 -24.12 -4.28 9.37
CA PRO A 393 -22.74 -4.75 9.23
C PRO A 393 -22.00 -4.24 7.98
N GLU A 394 -22.72 -3.75 6.97
CA GLU A 394 -22.18 -3.15 5.75
C GLU A 394 -21.29 -1.94 6.07
N GLY A 395 -21.65 -1.14 7.09
CA GLY A 395 -20.82 -0.01 7.54
C GLY A 395 -19.46 -0.42 8.09
N LEU A 396 -19.36 -1.62 8.69
CA LEU A 396 -18.08 -2.18 9.16
C LEU A 396 -17.25 -2.74 7.98
N THR A 397 -17.92 -3.30 6.96
CA THR A 397 -17.29 -3.72 5.71
C THR A 397 -16.67 -2.53 4.96
N GLU A 398 -17.39 -1.42 4.85
CA GLU A 398 -16.90 -0.16 4.27
C GLU A 398 -15.69 0.41 5.05
N ALA A 399 -15.77 0.46 6.39
CA ALA A 399 -14.67 0.92 7.22
C ALA A 399 -13.36 0.12 6.98
N GLU A 400 -13.50 -1.18 6.72
CA GLU A 400 -12.42 -2.10 6.38
C GLU A 400 -11.93 -1.98 4.92
N GLN A 401 -12.82 -1.70 3.96
CA GLN A 401 -12.46 -1.37 2.57
C GLN A 401 -11.59 -0.10 2.53
N LEU A 402 -12.00 0.97 3.22
CA LEU A 402 -11.20 2.17 3.41
C LEU A 402 -9.86 1.85 4.09
N ARG A 403 -9.86 1.00 5.13
CA ARG A 403 -8.64 0.55 5.82
C ARG A 403 -7.67 -0.17 4.87
N GLY A 404 -8.18 -1.05 4.01
CA GLY A 404 -7.38 -1.79 3.04
C GLY A 404 -6.83 -0.93 1.90
N PHE A 405 -7.65 -0.05 1.35
CA PHE A 405 -7.29 0.72 0.15
C PHE A 405 -6.37 1.91 0.45
N ARG A 406 -6.58 2.61 1.58
CA ARG A 406 -5.92 3.91 1.87
C ARG A 406 -4.88 3.86 3.00
N SER A 407 -4.35 2.69 3.32
CA SER A 407 -3.23 2.53 4.26
C SER A 407 -2.30 1.36 3.91
N PHE A 408 -1.13 1.29 4.55
CA PHE A 408 -0.13 0.23 4.43
C PHE A 408 0.65 0.06 5.74
N TYR A 409 1.53 -0.94 5.81
CA TYR A 409 2.47 -1.11 6.94
C TYR A 409 3.86 -0.63 6.54
N ARG A 410 4.52 0.09 7.44
CA ARG A 410 5.90 0.58 7.30
C ARG A 410 6.75 0.02 8.43
N ASP A 411 7.95 -0.46 8.10
CA ASP A 411 8.90 -0.97 9.08
C ASP A 411 9.31 0.05 10.15
N LEU A 412 9.48 -0.46 11.35
CA LEU A 412 9.96 0.26 12.52
C LEU A 412 11.25 -0.41 13.00
N LEU A 413 12.39 0.08 12.51
CA LEU A 413 13.70 -0.33 12.98
C LEU A 413 13.93 0.16 14.44
N PRO A 414 14.77 -0.53 15.23
CA PRO A 414 15.06 -0.13 16.61
C PRO A 414 15.91 1.15 16.65
N SER A 415 15.43 2.19 17.34
CA SER A 415 16.19 3.40 17.69
C SER A 415 17.33 3.12 18.68
N LYS A 416 17.29 1.96 19.36
CA LYS A 416 18.40 1.38 20.11
C LYS A 416 18.33 -0.14 19.99
N LYS A 417 19.32 -0.75 19.33
CA LYS A 417 19.38 -2.19 19.06
C LYS A 417 20.16 -2.92 20.18
N ALA A 418 19.54 -3.90 20.83
CA ALA A 418 20.03 -4.49 22.07
C ALA A 418 21.21 -5.47 21.90
N THR A 419 21.31 -6.12 20.73
CA THR A 419 22.39 -7.04 20.37
C THR A 419 23.05 -6.60 19.07
N ILE A 420 24.29 -7.03 18.83
CA ILE A 420 25.02 -6.81 17.55
C ILE A 420 24.63 -7.79 16.44
N ASP A 421 23.69 -8.71 16.70
CA ASP A 421 23.30 -9.76 15.75
C ASP A 421 22.78 -9.15 14.43
N ALA A 422 23.21 -9.69 13.29
CA ALA A 422 22.83 -9.18 11.97
C ALA A 422 21.30 -9.09 11.78
N GLN A 423 20.81 -7.97 11.24
CA GLN A 423 19.44 -7.90 10.72
C GLN A 423 19.35 -8.57 9.35
N PHE A 424 18.14 -8.97 8.96
CA PHE A 424 17.83 -9.44 7.62
C PHE A 424 16.41 -9.02 7.20
N MET A 425 16.18 -8.94 5.89
CA MET A 425 14.87 -8.73 5.28
C MET A 425 14.30 -10.09 4.88
N ALA A 426 13.00 -10.34 5.08
CA ALA A 426 12.35 -11.55 4.60
C ALA A 426 10.87 -11.32 4.27
N TYR A 427 10.31 -12.15 3.38
CA TYR A 427 8.90 -12.17 3.03
C TYR A 427 8.09 -13.10 3.95
N PHE A 428 6.81 -12.81 4.11
CA PHE A 428 5.86 -13.62 4.86
C PHE A 428 4.41 -13.39 4.37
N LEU A 429 3.54 -14.35 4.69
CA LEU A 429 2.09 -14.24 4.44
C LEU A 429 1.37 -13.80 5.71
N ALA A 430 0.50 -12.78 5.58
CA ALA A 430 -0.25 -12.20 6.69
C ALA A 430 -1.63 -12.86 6.82
N ASN A 431 -1.64 -14.15 7.19
CA ASN A 431 -2.82 -15.00 7.17
C ASN A 431 -3.92 -14.53 8.14
N THR A 432 -5.18 -14.81 7.79
CA THR A 432 -6.37 -14.47 8.58
C THR A 432 -7.32 -15.65 8.68
N LEU A 433 -7.93 -15.86 9.84
CA LEU A 433 -8.82 -17.00 10.11
C LEU A 433 -10.15 -16.90 9.33
N HIS A 434 -10.64 -18.04 8.86
CA HIS A 434 -11.95 -18.14 8.23
C HIS A 434 -13.10 -17.78 9.18
N ALA A 435 -14.14 -17.16 8.63
CA ALA A 435 -15.37 -16.87 9.36
C ALA A 435 -16.16 -18.16 9.60
N VAL A 436 -16.36 -18.50 10.87
CA VAL A 436 -16.96 -19.75 11.41
C VAL A 436 -18.17 -20.30 10.63
N ASN A 437 -19.01 -19.42 10.06
CA ASN A 437 -20.25 -19.79 9.37
C ASN A 437 -20.28 -19.34 7.89
N ARG A 438 -19.13 -19.26 7.21
CA ARG A 438 -19.04 -19.02 5.75
C ARG A 438 -18.31 -20.17 5.06
N PRO A 439 -18.72 -20.57 3.84
CA PRO A 439 -17.94 -21.51 3.04
C PRO A 439 -16.57 -20.92 2.71
N GLN A 440 -15.56 -21.79 2.58
CA GLN A 440 -14.24 -21.40 2.10
C GLN A 440 -14.32 -20.98 0.63
N SER A 441 -13.91 -19.74 0.35
CA SER A 441 -13.63 -19.24 -0.99
C SER A 441 -12.17 -18.81 -1.04
N ASP A 442 -11.31 -19.62 -1.67
CA ASP A 442 -9.91 -19.27 -1.90
C ASP A 442 -9.82 -18.03 -2.83
N SER A 443 -8.80 -17.19 -2.63
CA SER A 443 -8.61 -16.03 -3.50
C SER A 443 -8.28 -16.47 -4.94
N LEU A 444 -9.07 -16.00 -5.90
CA LEU A 444 -8.82 -16.13 -7.34
C LEU A 444 -8.01 -14.95 -7.87
N LEU A 445 -7.23 -15.20 -8.92
CA LEU A 445 -6.35 -14.22 -9.55
C LEU A 445 -6.40 -14.41 -11.08
N ALA A 446 -6.60 -13.31 -11.81
CA ALA A 446 -6.39 -13.28 -13.26
C ALA A 446 -4.96 -12.79 -13.55
N ASP A 447 -4.28 -13.40 -14.52
CA ASP A 447 -2.86 -13.18 -14.80
C ASP A 447 -2.50 -11.70 -15.04
N GLN A 448 -3.40 -10.90 -15.63
CA GLN A 448 -3.21 -9.46 -15.81
C GLN A 448 -2.92 -8.69 -14.51
N HIS A 449 -3.38 -9.22 -13.37
CA HIS A 449 -3.22 -8.63 -12.03
C HIS A 449 -2.12 -9.30 -11.19
N LEU A 450 -1.39 -10.29 -11.73
CA LEU A 450 -0.36 -11.04 -11.01
C LEU A 450 0.64 -10.09 -10.32
N THR A 451 1.11 -9.07 -11.03
CA THR A 451 2.09 -8.13 -10.49
C THR A 451 1.58 -7.26 -9.32
N ASP A 452 0.34 -6.74 -9.35
CA ASP A 452 -0.20 -5.98 -8.20
C ASP A 452 -0.64 -6.89 -7.04
N ALA A 453 -0.81 -8.19 -7.30
CA ALA A 453 -0.97 -9.20 -6.26
C ALA A 453 0.37 -9.54 -5.58
N LEU A 454 1.47 -9.67 -6.34
CA LEU A 454 2.83 -9.89 -5.80
C LEU A 454 3.30 -8.71 -4.94
N LYS A 455 2.96 -7.46 -5.32
CA LYS A 455 3.20 -6.25 -4.50
C LYS A 455 2.48 -6.25 -3.14
N ARG A 456 1.64 -7.26 -2.85
CA ARG A 456 0.94 -7.45 -1.55
C ARG A 456 1.58 -8.54 -0.67
N VAL A 457 2.58 -9.27 -1.15
CA VAL A 457 3.37 -10.17 -0.31
C VAL A 457 4.06 -9.32 0.76
N SER A 458 3.80 -9.62 2.03
CA SER A 458 4.33 -8.79 3.12
C SER A 458 5.82 -9.09 3.31
N ASN A 459 6.60 -8.06 3.61
CA ASN A 459 8.01 -8.18 3.97
C ASN A 459 8.27 -7.33 5.22
N ALA A 460 9.36 -7.64 5.94
CA ALA A 460 9.81 -6.84 7.07
C ALA A 460 11.31 -7.03 7.36
N TYR A 461 11.89 -6.12 8.14
CA TYR A 461 13.26 -6.21 8.64
C TYR A 461 13.30 -6.83 10.05
N PHE A 462 13.87 -8.02 10.15
CA PHE A 462 13.98 -8.80 11.38
C PHE A 462 15.25 -8.46 12.15
N THR A 463 15.11 -8.24 13.45
CA THR A 463 16.20 -8.00 14.40
C THR A 463 16.15 -9.00 15.54
N ARG A 464 17.29 -9.37 16.11
CA ARG A 464 17.35 -10.39 17.17
C ARG A 464 17.04 -9.79 18.53
N VAL A 465 16.36 -10.57 19.39
CA VAL A 465 16.04 -10.27 20.78
C VAL A 465 16.47 -11.45 21.64
N SER A 466 17.23 -11.20 22.70
CA SER A 466 17.78 -12.23 23.59
C SER A 466 17.58 -11.86 25.07
N GLY A 467 16.83 -12.69 25.79
CA GLY A 467 16.54 -12.46 27.22
C GLY A 467 16.02 -11.05 27.52
N ALA A 468 16.45 -10.49 28.64
CA ALA A 468 16.07 -9.15 29.09
C ALA A 468 16.74 -8.00 28.32
N ALA A 469 17.39 -8.26 27.17
CA ALA A 469 17.97 -7.21 26.34
C ALA A 469 16.86 -6.46 25.57
N ILE A 470 16.69 -5.17 25.87
CA ILE A 470 15.57 -4.36 25.37
C ILE A 470 15.93 -3.68 24.04
N ASN A 471 15.23 -4.03 22.95
CA ASN A 471 15.17 -3.20 21.76
C ASN A 471 14.20 -2.03 22.03
N GLU A 472 14.64 -0.80 21.77
CA GLU A 472 13.81 0.40 21.84
C GLU A 472 13.58 0.96 20.44
N TYR A 473 12.38 1.50 20.21
CA TYR A 473 11.91 1.98 18.91
C TYR A 473 11.23 3.35 19.11
N HIS A 474 11.54 4.33 18.26
CA HIS A 474 10.87 5.64 18.25
C HIS A 474 9.94 5.78 17.06
N LEU A 475 8.69 6.15 17.34
CA LEU A 475 7.69 6.45 16.32
C LEU A 475 7.76 7.93 15.92
N PRO A 476 7.66 8.25 14.61
CA PRO A 476 7.46 9.63 14.19
C PRO A 476 6.01 10.07 14.52
N PRO A 477 5.74 11.39 14.62
CA PRO A 477 4.43 11.90 14.98
C PRO A 477 3.29 11.36 14.09
N GLN A 478 2.20 10.91 14.71
CA GLN A 478 1.00 10.41 14.03
C GLN A 478 -0.19 11.35 14.29
N GLN A 479 -1.00 11.59 13.25
CA GLN A 479 -2.18 12.48 13.34
C GLN A 479 -3.43 11.77 13.88
N THR A 480 -3.46 10.44 13.83
CA THR A 480 -4.58 9.59 14.27
C THR A 480 -4.05 8.27 14.81
N ASP A 481 -4.87 7.60 15.62
CA ASP A 481 -4.55 6.27 16.12
C ASP A 481 -4.46 5.28 14.96
N GLY A 482 -3.54 4.33 15.07
CA GLY A 482 -3.26 3.31 14.08
C GLY A 482 -3.09 1.94 14.71
N GLN A 483 -2.21 1.14 14.11
CA GLN A 483 -1.91 -0.21 14.58
C GLN A 483 -0.41 -0.47 14.55
N LEU A 484 0.08 -1.23 15.53
CA LEU A 484 1.42 -1.79 15.57
C LEU A 484 1.32 -3.28 15.26
N ARG A 485 2.00 -3.73 14.21
CA ARG A 485 2.12 -5.13 13.83
C ARG A 485 3.44 -5.69 14.37
N LEU A 486 3.33 -6.75 15.18
CA LEU A 486 4.44 -7.57 15.67
C LEU A 486 4.57 -8.81 14.79
N ILE A 487 5.77 -9.13 14.32
CA ILE A 487 6.06 -10.25 13.41
C ILE A 487 7.24 -11.04 13.96
N VAL A 488 7.09 -12.35 14.10
CA VAL A 488 8.09 -13.23 14.74
C VAL A 488 8.43 -14.41 13.83
N ASP A 489 9.72 -14.63 13.59
CA ASP A 489 10.27 -15.75 12.81
C ASP A 489 9.98 -17.10 13.48
N LYS A 490 9.24 -18.00 12.81
CA LYS A 490 8.88 -19.33 13.34
C LYS A 490 9.83 -20.46 12.92
N ARG A 491 10.81 -20.23 12.04
CA ARG A 491 11.72 -21.29 11.54
C ARG A 491 12.45 -22.02 12.67
N ASP A 492 12.71 -21.29 13.76
CA ASP A 492 13.54 -21.72 14.87
C ASP A 492 12.79 -21.57 16.23
N CYS A 493 11.47 -21.81 16.18
CA CYS A 493 10.53 -21.49 17.24
C CYS A 493 10.70 -22.36 18.49
N VAL A 494 10.57 -21.73 19.66
CA VAL A 494 10.47 -22.36 20.98
C VAL A 494 9.45 -21.54 21.78
N PRO A 495 8.46 -22.13 22.47
CA PRO A 495 7.45 -21.34 23.18
C PRO A 495 8.07 -20.47 24.27
N ARG A 496 7.74 -19.17 24.28
CA ARG A 496 8.32 -18.19 25.21
C ARG A 496 7.44 -16.97 25.41
N LEU A 497 7.62 -16.26 26.53
CA LEU A 497 6.94 -15.00 26.79
C LEU A 497 7.78 -13.82 26.29
N LEU A 498 7.14 -12.93 25.54
CA LEU A 498 7.66 -11.64 25.10
C LEU A 498 6.90 -10.54 25.86
N HIS A 499 7.59 -9.47 26.22
CA HIS A 499 6.98 -8.27 26.77
C HIS A 499 7.16 -7.11 25.78
N ILE A 500 6.07 -6.38 25.56
CA ILE A 500 6.11 -5.09 24.86
C ILE A 500 5.62 -4.00 25.82
N GLU A 501 6.36 -2.91 25.93
CA GLU A 501 6.00 -1.71 26.68
C GLU A 501 5.78 -0.55 25.71
N ILE A 502 4.64 0.12 25.86
CA ILE A 502 4.25 1.28 25.07
C ILE A 502 4.26 2.49 26.00
N ASP A 503 5.11 3.46 25.69
CA ASP A 503 5.18 4.78 26.33
C ASP A 503 5.40 4.75 27.86
N ALA A 504 5.98 3.66 28.40
CA ALA A 504 6.08 3.33 29.82
C ALA A 504 4.75 3.31 30.61
N LYS A 505 3.62 3.19 29.90
CA LYS A 505 2.25 3.21 30.47
C LYS A 505 1.51 1.89 30.29
N ILE A 506 1.76 1.18 29.19
CA ILE A 506 1.04 -0.04 28.82
C ILE A 506 2.05 -1.15 28.53
N THR A 507 2.17 -2.10 29.46
CA THR A 507 2.91 -3.34 29.23
C THR A 507 1.94 -4.43 28.80
N LYS A 508 2.30 -5.21 27.77
CA LYS A 508 1.53 -6.36 27.29
C LYS A 508 2.41 -7.61 27.27
N ASP A 509 1.85 -8.67 27.86
CA ASP A 509 2.37 -10.04 27.80
C ASP A 509 1.94 -10.68 26.48
N ILE A 510 2.90 -11.15 25.69
CA ILE A 510 2.68 -11.78 24.39
C ILE A 510 3.34 -13.16 24.39
N TRP A 511 2.53 -14.21 24.37
CA TRP A 511 3.02 -15.57 24.35
C TRP A 511 3.23 -16.03 22.90
N LEU A 512 4.47 -16.40 22.57
CA LEU A 512 4.80 -17.10 21.33
C LEU A 512 4.46 -18.59 21.49
N ARG A 513 3.55 -19.07 20.65
CA ARG A 513 3.12 -20.46 20.49
C ARG A 513 3.68 -20.99 19.16
N CYS A 514 4.33 -22.15 19.21
CA CYS A 514 5.07 -22.69 18.05
C CYS A 514 4.25 -23.69 17.26
N GLU A 515 3.64 -24.65 17.96
CA GLU A 515 2.53 -25.45 17.46
C GLU A 515 1.45 -24.52 16.87
N PRO A 516 0.89 -24.85 15.70
CA PRO A 516 -0.19 -24.07 15.11
C PRO A 516 -1.46 -24.23 15.95
N ASP A 517 -2.21 -23.15 16.15
CA ASP A 517 -3.48 -23.21 16.89
C ASP A 517 -4.62 -23.84 16.07
N ARG A 518 -4.42 -23.93 14.74
CA ARG A 518 -5.35 -24.29 13.67
C ARG A 518 -4.57 -24.75 12.43
N GLU A 519 -5.16 -25.60 11.60
CA GLU A 519 -4.49 -26.11 10.40
C GLU A 519 -4.42 -25.04 9.29
N ALA A 520 -3.62 -25.27 8.25
CA ALA A 520 -3.49 -24.32 7.13
C ALA A 520 -4.84 -24.00 6.45
N GLU A 521 -5.75 -24.99 6.40
CA GLU A 521 -7.10 -24.91 5.84
C GLU A 521 -8.06 -24.01 6.65
N ASP A 522 -7.75 -23.68 7.90
CA ASP A 522 -8.52 -22.73 8.72
C ASP A 522 -8.23 -21.25 8.38
N PHE A 523 -7.26 -20.98 7.50
CA PHE A 523 -6.85 -19.62 7.10
C PHE A 523 -7.28 -19.30 5.68
N THR A 524 -7.86 -18.12 5.49
CA THR A 524 -8.25 -17.61 4.17
C THR A 524 -7.02 -17.38 3.30
N ARG A 525 -6.86 -18.18 2.24
CA ARG A 525 -5.81 -18.01 1.22
C ARG A 525 -5.83 -16.58 0.69
N SER A 526 -4.72 -15.88 0.89
CA SER A 526 -4.60 -14.47 0.49
C SER A 526 -4.35 -14.32 -1.01
N LEU A 527 -4.69 -13.17 -1.60
CA LEU A 527 -4.39 -12.90 -3.01
C LEU A 527 -2.88 -12.90 -3.30
N ALA A 528 -2.07 -12.50 -2.32
CA ALA A 528 -0.60 -12.54 -2.40
C ALA A 528 -0.08 -14.00 -2.42
N GLU A 529 -0.68 -14.88 -1.63
CA GLU A 529 -0.40 -16.31 -1.62
C GLU A 529 -0.83 -16.98 -2.93
N THR A 530 -2.02 -16.66 -3.46
CA THR A 530 -2.44 -17.12 -4.80
C THR A 530 -1.46 -16.67 -5.89
N ALA A 531 -0.91 -15.46 -5.80
CA ALA A 531 0.10 -14.97 -6.74
C ALA A 531 1.43 -15.73 -6.64
N LEU A 532 1.88 -16.07 -5.42
CA LEU A 532 3.08 -16.89 -5.23
C LEU A 532 2.86 -18.34 -5.72
N ILE A 533 1.69 -18.93 -5.49
CA ILE A 533 1.31 -20.25 -6.04
C ILE A 533 1.27 -20.21 -7.58
N ARG A 534 0.73 -19.15 -8.16
CA ARG A 534 0.69 -18.93 -9.63
C ARG A 534 2.08 -18.80 -10.24
N LEU A 535 3.04 -18.15 -9.54
CA LEU A 535 4.45 -18.14 -9.94
C LEU A 535 5.12 -19.51 -9.75
N GLN A 536 4.83 -20.23 -8.66
CA GLN A 536 5.44 -21.53 -8.37
C GLN A 536 5.05 -22.63 -9.38
N GLN A 537 4.03 -22.39 -10.21
CA GLN A 537 3.68 -23.24 -11.35
C GLN A 537 4.60 -23.05 -12.58
N GLU A 538 5.38 -21.96 -12.62
CA GLU A 538 6.32 -21.62 -13.70
C GLU A 538 7.80 -21.60 -13.22
N ALA A 539 8.04 -21.33 -11.94
CA ALA A 539 9.37 -21.28 -11.35
C ALA A 539 9.95 -22.68 -11.08
N ASN A 540 11.25 -22.85 -11.36
CA ASN A 540 12.01 -24.06 -11.01
C ASN A 540 12.61 -24.05 -9.59
N SER A 541 12.39 -22.95 -8.85
CA SER A 541 12.92 -22.69 -7.50
C SER A 541 12.05 -23.30 -6.38
N VAL A 542 12.67 -23.69 -5.26
CA VAL A 542 11.94 -24.13 -4.05
C VAL A 542 11.39 -22.91 -3.30
N ASN A 543 12.12 -21.80 -3.33
CA ASN A 543 11.78 -20.52 -2.71
C ASN A 543 11.47 -19.47 -3.78
N VAL A 544 10.21 -19.44 -4.22
CA VAL A 544 9.74 -18.58 -5.31
C VAL A 544 10.04 -17.08 -5.13
N THR A 545 10.28 -16.57 -3.91
CA THR A 545 10.67 -15.16 -3.67
C THR A 545 12.17 -14.87 -3.80
N LEU A 546 13.00 -15.89 -4.10
CA LEU A 546 14.40 -15.76 -4.52
C LEU A 546 14.57 -16.00 -6.04
N ASP A 547 13.51 -16.44 -6.72
CA ASP A 547 13.49 -16.75 -8.16
C ASP A 547 13.58 -15.49 -9.04
N SER A 548 13.95 -15.65 -10.31
CA SER A 548 13.99 -14.56 -11.29
C SER A 548 12.61 -13.95 -11.54
N LEU A 549 11.55 -14.76 -11.65
CA LEU A 549 10.19 -14.29 -11.97
C LEU A 549 9.63 -13.36 -10.88
N PHE A 550 9.89 -13.64 -9.61
CA PHE A 550 9.55 -12.74 -8.52
C PHE A 550 10.46 -11.50 -8.50
N SER A 551 11.75 -11.69 -8.78
CA SER A 551 12.77 -10.63 -8.79
C SER A 551 12.51 -9.54 -9.83
N VAL A 552 11.69 -9.81 -10.86
CA VAL A 552 11.19 -8.80 -11.82
C VAL A 552 10.40 -7.68 -11.16
N HIS A 553 9.70 -7.98 -10.05
CA HIS A 553 8.72 -7.09 -9.44
C HIS A 553 9.05 -6.68 -8.01
N SER A 554 10.05 -7.30 -7.37
CA SER A 554 10.45 -7.03 -5.98
C SER A 554 11.88 -7.48 -5.71
N GLN A 555 12.52 -6.92 -4.68
CA GLN A 555 13.88 -7.35 -4.28
C GLN A 555 13.82 -8.81 -3.77
N PRO A 556 14.65 -9.74 -4.29
CA PRO A 556 14.69 -11.11 -3.78
C PRO A 556 15.08 -11.16 -2.29
N ALA A 557 14.37 -12.02 -1.55
CA ALA A 557 14.66 -12.43 -0.17
C ALA A 557 13.86 -13.71 0.14
N SER A 558 14.22 -14.48 1.17
CA SER A 558 13.50 -15.71 1.52
C SER A 558 12.06 -15.46 2.00
N LEU A 559 11.11 -16.28 1.54
CA LEU A 559 9.81 -16.44 2.19
C LEU A 559 9.97 -17.29 3.47
N ILE A 560 9.45 -16.81 4.61
CA ILE A 560 9.60 -17.51 5.90
C ILE A 560 8.26 -17.65 6.65
N PRO A 561 8.07 -18.74 7.42
CA PRO A 561 6.93 -18.87 8.32
C PRO A 561 7.06 -17.87 9.48
N THR A 562 5.99 -17.13 9.77
CA THR A 562 5.95 -16.15 10.86
C THR A 562 4.70 -16.27 11.72
N ALA A 563 4.78 -15.75 12.93
CA ALA A 563 3.62 -15.46 13.76
C ALA A 563 3.42 -13.93 13.79
N VAL A 564 2.20 -13.46 13.53
CA VAL A 564 1.88 -12.04 13.28
C VAL A 564 0.73 -11.61 14.17
N TYR A 565 0.81 -10.45 14.83
CA TYR A 565 -0.31 -9.90 15.63
C TYR A 565 -0.39 -8.38 15.49
N GLU A 566 -1.62 -7.83 15.48
CA GLU A 566 -1.86 -6.39 15.38
C GLU A 566 -2.40 -5.82 16.71
N LEU A 567 -1.61 -4.93 17.32
CA LEU A 567 -1.94 -4.20 18.54
C LEU A 567 -2.51 -2.80 18.19
N PRO A 568 -3.47 -2.26 18.95
CA PRO A 568 -3.84 -0.85 18.85
C PRO A 568 -2.64 0.06 19.16
N LEU A 569 -2.45 1.12 18.36
CA LEU A 569 -1.38 2.09 18.55
C LEU A 569 -1.96 3.50 18.65
N PRO A 570 -2.09 4.07 19.88
CA PRO A 570 -2.55 5.45 20.05
C PRO A 570 -1.60 6.46 19.40
N LYS A 571 -2.15 7.53 18.82
CA LYS A 571 -1.40 8.52 18.02
C LYS A 571 -0.27 9.22 18.79
N ASP A 572 -0.44 9.37 20.10
CA ASP A 572 0.44 10.14 20.98
C ASP A 572 1.64 9.33 21.49
N VAL A 573 1.74 8.04 21.13
CA VAL A 573 2.86 7.14 21.47
C VAL A 573 4.14 7.58 20.76
N LYS A 574 5.23 7.67 21.52
CA LYS A 574 6.55 8.06 21.01
C LYS A 574 7.57 6.93 21.08
N THR A 575 7.47 6.08 22.10
CA THR A 575 8.43 5.00 22.34
C THR A 575 7.75 3.65 22.56
N ILE A 576 8.29 2.63 21.90
CA ILE A 576 8.00 1.21 22.13
C ILE A 576 9.28 0.53 22.60
N LYS A 577 9.17 -0.38 23.57
CA LYS A 577 10.26 -1.28 24.00
C LYS A 577 9.81 -2.73 23.89
N LEU A 578 10.72 -3.61 23.51
CA LEU A 578 10.47 -5.04 23.30
C LEU A 578 11.62 -5.88 23.89
N TRP A 579 11.28 -6.90 24.67
CA TRP A 579 12.25 -7.86 25.22
C TRP A 579 11.61 -9.24 25.47
N GLN A 580 12.44 -10.24 25.78
CA GLN A 580 12.02 -11.60 26.14
C GLN A 580 11.99 -11.72 27.67
N ALA A 581 10.95 -12.35 28.23
CA ALA A 581 10.79 -12.47 29.69
C ALA A 581 11.91 -13.34 30.31
N ASP A 582 12.13 -14.49 29.69
CA ASP A 582 13.06 -15.53 30.15
C ASP A 582 14.35 -15.52 29.32
N ASN A 583 15.43 -16.04 29.89
CA ASN A 583 16.73 -16.15 29.21
C ASN A 583 16.81 -17.37 28.26
N THR A 584 15.72 -17.67 27.54
CA THR A 584 15.67 -18.73 26.52
C THR A 584 16.51 -18.38 25.29
N LYS A 585 16.66 -19.34 24.36
CA LYS A 585 17.16 -19.12 23.00
C LYS A 585 16.66 -17.78 22.43
N PRO A 586 17.46 -16.98 21.69
CA PRO A 586 16.99 -15.73 21.10
C PRO A 586 15.90 -15.94 20.04
N VAL A 587 15.24 -14.86 19.63
CA VAL A 587 14.20 -14.83 18.59
C VAL A 587 14.46 -13.69 17.61
N ASN A 588 14.10 -13.86 16.34
CA ASN A 588 14.15 -12.80 15.34
C ASN A 588 12.75 -12.16 15.22
N ILE A 589 12.67 -10.85 15.38
CA ILE A 589 11.41 -10.09 15.44
C ILE A 589 11.50 -8.84 14.55
N ALA A 590 10.42 -8.55 13.84
CA ALA A 590 10.19 -7.27 13.17
C ALA A 590 8.98 -6.54 13.79
N LEU A 591 9.02 -5.21 13.76
CA LEU A 591 7.89 -4.34 14.09
C LEU A 591 7.53 -3.49 12.86
N GLN A 592 6.24 -3.28 12.63
CA GLN A 592 5.73 -2.35 11.62
C GLN A 592 4.59 -1.52 12.19
N TYR A 593 4.43 -0.27 11.77
CA TYR A 593 3.25 0.53 12.10
C TYR A 593 2.42 0.83 10.86
N ARG A 594 1.10 0.97 11.06
CA ARG A 594 0.16 1.25 9.97
C ARG A 594 0.15 2.74 9.63
N ALA A 595 0.49 3.08 8.39
CA ALA A 595 0.57 4.43 7.86
C ALA A 595 -0.45 4.66 6.73
N ALA A 596 -0.91 5.89 6.55
CA ALA A 596 -1.80 6.24 5.45
C ALA A 596 -1.09 6.21 4.09
N LYS A 597 -1.82 5.83 3.03
CA LYS A 597 -1.43 6.10 1.64
C LYS A 597 -1.97 7.47 1.21
N PRO A 598 -1.27 8.24 0.37
CA PRO A 598 -1.89 9.35 -0.35
C PRO A 598 -2.98 8.84 -1.30
N PHE A 599 -3.92 9.71 -1.67
CA PHE A 599 -4.85 9.44 -2.75
C PHE A 599 -4.13 9.55 -4.10
N LEU A 600 -4.11 8.44 -4.84
CA LEU A 600 -3.53 8.29 -6.17
C LEU A 600 -4.56 7.58 -7.06
N LEU A 601 -4.62 7.96 -8.33
CA LEU A 601 -5.45 7.32 -9.35
C LEU A 601 -4.76 6.05 -9.92
N SER A 602 -5.52 5.09 -10.43
CA SER A 602 -4.97 4.12 -11.40
C SER A 602 -4.64 4.83 -12.73
N GLU A 603 -3.84 4.21 -13.61
CA GLU A 603 -3.62 4.67 -14.99
C GLU A 603 -4.95 5.03 -15.66
N GLN A 604 -5.85 4.06 -15.67
CA GLN A 604 -7.19 4.14 -16.20
C GLN A 604 -7.95 5.36 -15.63
N SER A 605 -7.93 5.48 -14.31
CA SER A 605 -8.59 6.56 -13.56
C SER A 605 -8.00 7.94 -13.89
N TYR A 606 -6.69 8.02 -14.17
CA TYR A 606 -5.98 9.24 -14.56
C TYR A 606 -6.32 9.67 -15.99
N LEU A 607 -6.15 8.76 -16.97
CA LEU A 607 -6.39 9.02 -18.39
C LEU A 607 -7.83 9.48 -18.67
N ALA A 608 -8.80 8.92 -17.93
CA ALA A 608 -10.20 9.33 -18.03
C ALA A 608 -10.47 10.73 -17.45
N ARG A 609 -9.72 11.18 -16.43
CA ARG A 609 -9.89 12.49 -15.77
C ARG A 609 -9.08 13.62 -16.41
N LEU A 610 -7.96 13.29 -17.07
CA LEU A 610 -7.12 14.24 -17.80
C LEU A 610 -7.94 15.05 -18.83
N ARG A 611 -8.88 14.39 -19.52
CA ARG A 611 -9.77 15.00 -20.53
C ARG A 611 -10.78 16.01 -19.95
N ASP A 612 -11.05 15.96 -18.64
CA ASP A 612 -12.09 16.76 -17.95
C ASP A 612 -11.51 17.77 -16.95
N ASN A 613 -10.19 17.78 -16.73
CA ASN A 613 -9.48 18.59 -15.73
C ASN A 613 -10.15 18.60 -14.33
N SER A 614 -10.48 17.41 -13.81
CA SER A 614 -11.28 17.26 -12.59
C SER A 614 -10.58 17.75 -11.31
N GLN A 615 -11.37 18.04 -10.27
CA GLN A 615 -10.84 18.34 -8.93
C GLN A 615 -9.97 17.19 -8.36
N SER A 616 -10.26 15.94 -8.72
CA SER A 616 -9.46 14.78 -8.33
C SER A 616 -8.06 14.80 -8.96
N LEU A 617 -7.92 15.28 -10.20
CA LEU A 617 -6.64 15.47 -10.89
C LEU A 617 -5.78 16.56 -10.20
N GLN A 618 -6.41 17.68 -9.82
CA GLN A 618 -5.72 18.76 -9.10
C GLN A 618 -5.25 18.32 -7.71
N ASN A 619 -6.08 17.57 -7.00
CA ASN A 619 -5.74 16.95 -5.71
C ASN A 619 -4.61 15.91 -5.82
N GLU A 620 -4.57 15.13 -6.91
CA GLU A 620 -3.45 14.21 -7.16
C GLU A 620 -2.14 14.93 -7.51
N LYS A 621 -2.20 16.12 -8.13
CA LYS A 621 -1.02 16.96 -8.39
C LYS A 621 -0.48 17.65 -7.13
N LEU A 622 -1.15 17.58 -5.97
CA LEU A 622 -0.73 18.28 -4.74
C LEU A 622 0.59 17.78 -4.12
N PRO A 623 0.91 16.47 -4.00
CA PRO A 623 2.21 16.00 -3.52
C PRO A 623 3.38 16.48 -4.39
N LEU A 624 3.16 16.60 -5.70
CA LEU A 624 4.11 17.20 -6.63
C LEU A 624 4.28 18.71 -6.38
N GLN A 625 3.19 19.45 -6.15
CA GLN A 625 3.29 20.87 -5.79
C GLN A 625 4.11 21.08 -4.51
N ARG A 626 3.91 20.23 -3.48
CA ARG A 626 4.72 20.22 -2.25
C ARG A 626 6.20 19.95 -2.53
N LEU A 627 6.52 18.95 -3.36
CA LEU A 627 7.88 18.68 -3.84
C LEU A 627 8.50 19.95 -4.47
N LEU A 628 7.87 20.50 -5.52
CA LEU A 628 8.43 21.64 -6.24
C LEU A 628 8.63 22.87 -5.32
N GLN A 629 7.73 23.11 -4.38
CA GLN A 629 7.83 24.20 -3.40
C GLN A 629 8.96 23.99 -2.38
N ALA A 630 9.26 22.75 -1.98
CA ALA A 630 10.40 22.43 -1.13
C ALA A 630 11.73 22.59 -1.90
N GLU A 631 11.85 21.95 -3.07
CA GLU A 631 13.09 21.98 -3.86
C GLU A 631 13.40 23.41 -4.38
N SER A 632 12.38 24.21 -4.74
CA SER A 632 12.53 25.63 -5.08
C SER A 632 13.02 26.48 -3.89
N ARG A 633 12.63 26.14 -2.66
CA ARG A 633 13.11 26.82 -1.44
C ARG A 633 14.53 26.39 -1.07
N LEU A 634 14.88 25.12 -1.26
CA LEU A 634 16.26 24.65 -1.12
C LEU A 634 17.19 25.36 -2.12
N TYR A 635 16.77 25.49 -3.39
CA TYR A 635 17.51 26.25 -4.39
C TYR A 635 17.71 27.72 -3.97
N LYS A 636 16.63 28.41 -3.54
CA LYS A 636 16.69 29.80 -3.03
C LYS A 636 17.65 29.94 -1.86
N ALA A 637 17.61 29.03 -0.88
CA ALA A 637 18.51 29.05 0.27
C ALA A 637 19.98 28.83 -0.12
N SER A 638 20.24 28.11 -1.22
CA SER A 638 21.59 27.98 -1.78
C SER A 638 22.09 29.21 -2.56
N VAL A 639 21.21 30.17 -2.86
CA VAL A 639 21.61 31.45 -3.46
C VAL A 639 22.05 32.38 -2.34
N ALA A 640 23.37 32.47 -2.15
CA ALA A 640 23.96 33.36 -1.17
C ALA A 640 23.46 34.80 -1.33
N ALA A 641 23.21 35.48 -0.20
CA ALA A 641 22.91 36.90 -0.19
C ALA A 641 24.15 37.67 -0.67
N TYR A 642 24.21 37.91 -1.99
CA TYR A 642 25.35 38.54 -2.64
C TYR A 642 25.63 39.89 -1.94
N PRO A 643 26.84 40.11 -1.41
CA PRO A 643 27.11 41.19 -0.46
C PRO A 643 26.70 42.53 -1.07
N ALA A 644 25.85 43.27 -0.35
CA ALA A 644 25.08 44.41 -0.84
C ALA A 644 25.91 45.30 -1.78
N ILE A 645 25.72 45.09 -3.09
CA ILE A 645 26.72 45.53 -4.07
C ILE A 645 26.73 47.05 -4.07
N LYS A 646 27.91 47.64 -3.86
CA LYS A 646 28.08 49.11 -3.97
C LYS A 646 27.41 49.58 -5.27
N ALA A 647 26.63 50.66 -5.16
CA ALA A 647 25.97 51.27 -6.31
C ALA A 647 27.03 51.52 -7.40
N PRO A 648 26.79 51.08 -8.65
CA PRO A 648 27.82 51.09 -9.69
C PRO A 648 28.26 52.53 -9.98
N THR A 649 29.56 52.73 -10.12
CA THR A 649 30.13 54.02 -10.51
C THR A 649 30.00 54.16 -12.03
N LEU A 650 28.81 54.57 -12.50
CA LEU A 650 28.46 54.58 -13.92
C LEU A 650 29.51 55.30 -14.78
N ALA A 651 30.18 54.54 -15.65
CA ALA A 651 31.13 55.08 -16.61
C ALA A 651 30.43 55.57 -17.88
N ASN A 652 31.12 56.39 -18.69
CA ASN A 652 30.65 56.70 -20.03
C ASN A 652 30.72 55.45 -20.93
N LYS A 653 29.86 55.41 -21.96
CA LYS A 653 29.75 54.26 -22.87
C LYS A 653 31.08 53.88 -23.55
N GLN A 654 31.90 54.85 -23.96
CA GLN A 654 33.15 54.58 -24.66
C GLN A 654 34.17 53.86 -23.77
N THR A 655 34.24 54.20 -22.48
CA THR A 655 35.03 53.45 -21.49
C THR A 655 34.49 52.03 -21.30
N LEU A 656 33.16 51.87 -21.24
CA LEU A 656 32.53 50.55 -21.04
C LEU A 656 32.72 49.62 -22.25
N ASP A 657 32.46 50.10 -23.47
CA ASP A 657 32.66 49.37 -24.72
C ASP A 657 34.15 48.96 -24.87
N GLY A 658 35.09 49.81 -24.42
CA GLY A 658 36.52 49.51 -24.39
C GLY A 658 36.89 48.38 -23.42
N GLU A 659 36.42 48.44 -22.17
CA GLU A 659 36.68 47.38 -21.18
C GLU A 659 36.03 46.03 -21.58
N ILE A 660 34.86 46.06 -22.26
CA ILE A 660 34.24 44.88 -22.86
C ILE A 660 35.11 44.31 -24.00
N ALA A 661 35.62 45.16 -24.89
CA ALA A 661 36.50 44.74 -25.99
C ALA A 661 37.83 44.15 -25.48
N HIS A 662 38.38 44.69 -24.39
CA HIS A 662 39.54 44.11 -23.72
C HIS A 662 39.22 42.75 -23.09
N ALA A 663 38.12 42.61 -22.35
CA ALA A 663 37.72 41.33 -21.76
C ALA A 663 37.60 40.22 -22.81
N LEU A 664 36.93 40.50 -23.94
CA LEU A 664 36.78 39.58 -25.07
C LEU A 664 38.11 39.28 -25.78
N SER A 665 39.04 40.25 -25.83
CA SER A 665 40.41 40.04 -26.35
C SER A 665 41.19 39.05 -25.49
N GLU A 666 41.12 39.18 -24.18
CA GLU A 666 41.82 38.30 -23.25
C GLU A 666 41.17 36.90 -23.17
N GLU A 667 39.84 36.78 -23.26
CA GLU A 667 39.16 35.49 -23.44
C GLU A 667 39.63 34.75 -24.70
N GLN A 668 39.79 35.44 -25.83
CA GLN A 668 40.29 34.84 -27.08
C GLN A 668 41.74 34.36 -26.98
N LYS A 669 42.56 35.02 -26.15
CA LYS A 669 43.94 34.62 -25.85
C LYS A 669 44.04 33.53 -24.77
N GLN A 670 42.93 33.20 -24.11
CA GLN A 670 42.87 32.33 -22.92
C GLN A 670 43.55 32.95 -21.67
N ASN A 671 43.70 34.28 -21.65
CA ASN A 671 44.18 35.08 -20.52
C ASN A 671 43.03 35.29 -19.51
N TRP A 672 42.63 34.22 -18.83
CA TRP A 672 41.40 34.20 -18.03
C TRP A 672 41.43 35.13 -16.80
N LEU A 673 42.60 35.42 -16.22
CA LEU A 673 42.70 36.30 -15.05
C LEU A 673 42.46 37.76 -15.46
N GLU A 674 43.11 38.20 -16.52
CA GLU A 674 42.97 39.52 -17.12
C GLU A 674 41.55 39.75 -17.65
N ALA A 675 40.97 38.73 -18.31
CA ALA A 675 39.56 38.76 -18.71
C ALA A 675 38.61 38.95 -17.50
N LEU A 676 38.89 38.31 -16.36
CA LEU A 676 38.09 38.45 -15.13
C LEU A 676 38.20 39.87 -14.54
N GLU A 677 39.38 40.47 -14.57
CA GLU A 677 39.57 41.87 -14.15
C GLU A 677 38.80 42.84 -15.03
N HIS A 678 38.93 42.72 -16.36
CA HIS A 678 38.22 43.57 -17.32
C HIS A 678 36.70 43.43 -17.16
N TRP A 679 36.15 42.21 -17.07
CA TRP A 679 34.73 42.02 -16.76
C TRP A 679 34.33 42.57 -15.38
N GLY A 680 35.20 42.45 -14.37
CA GLY A 680 34.98 43.02 -13.03
C GLY A 680 34.82 44.54 -13.05
N LYS A 681 35.58 45.26 -13.88
CA LYS A 681 35.37 46.69 -14.12
C LYS A 681 34.01 46.95 -14.76
N VAL A 682 33.64 46.20 -15.80
CA VAL A 682 32.33 46.35 -16.48
C VAL A 682 31.17 46.16 -15.48
N VAL A 683 31.24 45.16 -14.59
CA VAL A 683 30.23 44.91 -13.53
C VAL A 683 30.16 46.02 -12.47
N ASN A 684 31.27 46.72 -12.22
CA ASN A 684 31.34 47.85 -11.30
C ASN A 684 30.93 49.20 -11.94
N PHE A 685 31.01 49.31 -13.26
CA PHE A 685 30.80 50.56 -14.00
C PHE A 685 29.51 50.59 -14.85
N SER A 686 28.66 49.56 -14.77
CA SER A 686 27.39 49.46 -15.51
C SER A 686 26.22 48.98 -14.66
N GLU A 687 25.02 49.11 -15.23
CA GLU A 687 23.75 48.66 -14.66
C GLU A 687 22.90 47.90 -15.70
N GLY A 688 21.72 47.40 -15.28
CA GLY A 688 20.79 46.66 -16.14
C GLY A 688 21.40 45.46 -16.88
N LEU A 689 20.90 45.19 -18.08
CA LEU A 689 21.33 44.10 -18.96
C LEU A 689 22.84 44.01 -19.16
N THR A 690 23.55 45.12 -19.39
CA THR A 690 25.00 45.09 -19.64
C THR A 690 25.79 44.61 -18.42
N ARG A 691 25.37 45.01 -17.21
CA ARG A 691 25.95 44.49 -15.97
C ARG A 691 25.71 42.99 -15.83
N GLN A 692 24.50 42.53 -16.12
CA GLN A 692 24.12 41.11 -16.02
C GLN A 692 24.85 40.25 -17.07
N GLN A 693 25.06 40.76 -18.28
CA GLN A 693 25.89 40.14 -19.32
C GLN A 693 27.33 39.97 -18.83
N ALA A 694 27.93 41.02 -18.27
CA ALA A 694 29.28 40.97 -17.72
C ALA A 694 29.38 40.02 -16.52
N GLN A 695 28.37 39.95 -15.64
CA GLN A 695 28.31 38.97 -14.55
C GLN A 695 28.23 37.52 -15.07
N LEU A 696 27.46 37.27 -16.14
CA LEU A 696 27.42 35.93 -16.75
C LEU A 696 28.78 35.57 -17.39
N ALA A 697 29.46 36.54 -18.00
CA ALA A 697 30.81 36.35 -18.53
C ALA A 697 31.83 36.08 -17.41
N GLN A 698 31.80 36.81 -16.29
CA GLN A 698 32.60 36.50 -15.11
C GLN A 698 32.40 35.05 -14.64
N ALA A 699 31.15 34.55 -14.60
CA ALA A 699 30.90 33.16 -14.21
C ALA A 699 31.51 32.14 -15.19
N ASN A 700 31.53 32.45 -16.49
CA ASN A 700 32.20 31.62 -17.50
C ASN A 700 33.72 31.62 -17.31
N VAL A 701 34.32 32.79 -17.10
CA VAL A 701 35.77 32.95 -16.87
C VAL A 701 36.21 32.29 -15.56
N LEU A 702 35.45 32.45 -14.47
CA LEU A 702 35.67 31.71 -13.20
C LEU A 702 35.64 30.18 -13.42
N THR A 703 34.75 29.68 -14.29
CA THR A 703 34.74 28.25 -14.65
C THR A 703 36.03 27.82 -15.36
N LYS A 704 36.65 28.70 -16.17
CA LYS A 704 37.94 28.43 -16.84
C LYS A 704 39.14 28.53 -15.90
N LEU A 705 39.06 29.35 -14.85
CA LEU A 705 40.04 29.45 -13.77
C LEU A 705 39.97 28.29 -12.75
N GLY A 706 38.94 27.43 -12.83
CA GLY A 706 38.69 26.34 -11.89
C GLY A 706 37.84 26.73 -10.67
N GLU A 707 37.50 28.02 -10.54
CA GLU A 707 36.69 28.64 -9.47
C GLU A 707 35.19 28.29 -9.56
N SER A 708 34.92 26.99 -9.57
CA SER A 708 33.63 26.39 -9.89
C SER A 708 32.53 26.80 -8.89
N TYR A 709 32.86 26.92 -7.61
CA TYR A 709 31.93 27.36 -6.57
C TYR A 709 31.49 28.83 -6.77
N LEU A 710 32.42 29.73 -7.10
CA LEU A 710 32.11 31.14 -7.36
C LEU A 710 31.31 31.29 -8.66
N ALA A 711 31.69 30.55 -9.71
CA ALA A 711 30.94 30.49 -10.96
C ALA A 711 29.50 29.98 -10.75
N GLU A 712 29.31 28.91 -9.98
CA GLU A 712 28.00 28.35 -9.66
C GLU A 712 27.15 29.32 -8.84
N SER A 713 27.71 29.92 -7.79
CA SER A 713 27.02 30.90 -6.94
C SER A 713 26.55 32.12 -7.73
N LEU A 714 27.39 32.64 -8.64
CA LEU A 714 27.04 33.76 -9.50
C LEU A 714 25.96 33.39 -10.54
N ARG A 715 26.04 32.19 -11.15
CA ARG A 715 24.95 31.67 -12.01
C ARG A 715 23.65 31.48 -11.23
N LYS A 716 23.71 30.96 -10.00
CA LYS A 716 22.55 30.79 -9.10
C LYS A 716 21.87 32.14 -8.85
N TYR A 717 22.65 33.17 -8.51
CA TYR A 717 22.15 34.53 -8.36
C TYR A 717 21.48 35.06 -9.65
N LEU A 718 22.13 34.93 -10.81
CA LEU A 718 21.61 35.39 -12.10
C LEU A 718 20.34 34.63 -12.53
N SER A 719 20.29 33.31 -12.32
CA SER A 719 19.13 32.47 -12.67
C SER A 719 17.83 32.91 -11.99
N LEU A 720 17.91 33.52 -10.80
CA LEU A 720 16.75 34.13 -10.14
C LEU A 720 16.59 35.60 -10.51
N ASN A 721 17.65 36.41 -10.36
CA ASN A 721 17.52 37.87 -10.27
C ASN A 721 17.77 38.64 -11.59
N ALA A 722 18.22 37.98 -12.66
CA ALA A 722 18.51 38.65 -13.93
C ALA A 722 17.29 38.75 -14.88
N GLU A 723 17.42 39.61 -15.89
CA GLU A 723 16.52 39.67 -17.04
C GLU A 723 16.45 38.31 -17.75
N SER A 724 15.27 37.97 -18.30
CA SER A 724 14.94 36.60 -18.71
C SER A 724 16.00 35.92 -19.61
N ARG A 725 16.60 36.65 -20.57
CA ARG A 725 17.63 36.09 -21.45
C ARG A 725 18.93 35.70 -20.72
N ILE A 726 19.30 36.42 -19.66
CA ILE A 726 20.50 36.12 -18.86
C ILE A 726 20.19 35.04 -17.81
N ALA A 727 19.00 35.10 -17.21
CA ALA A 727 18.53 34.08 -16.29
C ALA A 727 18.42 32.70 -16.96
N GLU A 728 17.84 32.62 -18.16
CA GLU A 728 17.74 31.39 -18.96
C GLU A 728 19.12 30.81 -19.30
N ALA A 729 20.07 31.67 -19.70
CA ALA A 729 21.43 31.25 -20.01
C ALA A 729 22.17 30.73 -18.76
N ALA A 730 22.03 31.39 -17.61
CA ALA A 730 22.59 30.94 -16.34
C ALA A 730 21.98 29.59 -15.89
N ALA A 731 20.66 29.44 -16.00
CA ALA A 731 19.95 28.21 -15.66
C ALA A 731 20.31 27.04 -16.59
N THR A 732 20.45 27.30 -17.89
CA THR A 732 20.91 26.32 -18.88
C THR A 732 22.33 25.85 -18.56
N GLN A 733 23.25 26.76 -18.25
CA GLN A 733 24.63 26.42 -17.89
C GLN A 733 24.72 25.60 -16.61
N LEU A 734 23.97 25.96 -15.56
CA LEU A 734 23.89 25.18 -14.32
C LEU A 734 23.31 23.79 -14.56
N SER A 735 22.24 23.69 -15.34
CA SER A 735 21.61 22.40 -15.67
C SER A 735 22.58 21.48 -16.41
N ALA A 736 23.34 22.01 -17.38
CA ALA A 736 24.38 21.27 -18.08
C ALA A 736 25.56 20.87 -17.15
N GLN A 737 25.94 21.75 -16.21
CA GLN A 737 26.96 21.46 -15.20
C GLN A 737 26.54 20.28 -14.32
N TYR A 738 25.34 20.32 -13.73
CA TYR A 738 24.82 19.23 -12.88
C TYR A 738 24.60 17.93 -13.67
N GLN A 739 24.16 18.01 -14.93
CA GLN A 739 24.07 16.85 -15.82
C GLN A 739 25.44 16.20 -16.07
N ALA A 740 26.48 16.99 -16.33
CA ALA A 740 27.84 16.47 -16.53
C ALA A 740 28.45 15.90 -15.23
N GLN A 741 28.07 16.44 -14.07
CA GLN A 741 28.46 15.95 -12.74
C GLN A 741 27.64 14.74 -12.26
N ASN A 742 26.55 14.39 -12.95
CA ASN A 742 25.51 13.45 -12.52
C ASN A 742 24.86 13.81 -11.16
N ASP A 743 24.86 15.09 -10.80
CA ASP A 743 24.13 15.59 -9.62
C ASP A 743 22.65 15.75 -9.96
N ASN A 744 21.95 14.61 -9.94
CA ASN A 744 20.52 14.54 -10.20
C ASN A 744 19.70 15.32 -9.15
N ALA A 745 20.22 15.49 -7.92
CA ALA A 745 19.54 16.23 -6.87
C ALA A 745 19.61 17.74 -7.13
N ALA A 746 20.80 18.30 -7.38
CA ALA A 746 20.96 19.70 -7.77
C ALA A 746 20.17 20.02 -9.05
N LEU A 747 20.18 19.11 -10.04
CA LEU A 747 19.38 19.21 -11.27
C LEU A 747 17.87 19.32 -10.97
N LEU A 748 17.34 18.58 -9.99
CA LEU A 748 15.94 18.71 -9.57
C LEU A 748 15.66 20.03 -8.85
N THR A 749 16.57 20.50 -7.97
CA THR A 749 16.38 21.79 -7.29
C THR A 749 16.29 22.97 -8.26
N ILE A 750 17.17 23.02 -9.28
CA ILE A 750 17.11 24.09 -10.29
C ILE A 750 15.90 23.94 -11.20
N ALA A 751 15.55 22.72 -11.62
CA ALA A 751 14.38 22.49 -12.47
C ALA A 751 13.08 22.93 -11.77
N ALA A 752 12.90 22.55 -10.50
CA ALA A 752 11.77 22.97 -9.68
C ALA A 752 11.75 24.49 -9.42
N ALA A 753 12.92 25.09 -9.19
CA ALA A 753 13.05 26.54 -9.01
C ALA A 753 12.66 27.31 -10.29
N MET A 754 13.18 26.91 -11.45
CA MET A 754 12.87 27.55 -12.72
C MET A 754 11.41 27.34 -13.13
N GLN A 755 10.83 26.16 -12.91
CA GLN A 755 9.42 25.91 -13.19
C GLN A 755 8.48 26.82 -12.37
N ILE A 756 8.84 27.12 -11.11
CA ILE A 756 8.05 28.02 -10.25
C ILE A 756 8.27 29.51 -10.59
N HIS A 757 9.43 29.89 -11.12
CA HIS A 757 9.77 31.31 -11.36
C HIS A 757 9.58 31.79 -12.80
N ARG A 758 9.86 30.94 -13.79
CA ARG A 758 9.78 31.21 -15.23
C ARG A 758 9.30 29.95 -15.96
N PRO A 759 8.06 29.48 -15.73
CA PRO A 759 7.52 28.30 -16.41
C PRO A 759 7.63 28.45 -17.93
N SER A 760 8.19 27.43 -18.59
CA SER A 760 8.43 27.39 -20.03
C SER A 760 8.49 25.93 -20.50
N ASP A 761 8.35 25.66 -21.80
CA ASP A 761 8.48 24.29 -22.31
C ASP A 761 9.90 23.72 -22.16
N ALA A 762 10.92 24.57 -22.10
CA ALA A 762 12.28 24.17 -21.76
C ALA A 762 12.36 23.69 -20.29
N HIS A 763 11.76 24.45 -19.37
CA HIS A 763 11.71 24.10 -17.95
C HIS A 763 10.79 22.89 -17.66
N ASN A 764 9.68 22.73 -18.40
CA ASN A 764 8.85 21.52 -18.39
C ASN A 764 9.70 20.28 -18.75
N ARG A 765 10.46 20.33 -19.86
CA ARG A 765 11.34 19.22 -20.29
C ARG A 765 12.46 18.95 -19.30
N LEU A 766 13.10 20.00 -18.79
CA LEU A 766 14.16 19.91 -17.78
C LEU A 766 13.65 19.23 -16.50
N LEU A 767 12.45 19.62 -16.04
CA LEU A 767 11.82 19.04 -14.85
C LEU A 767 11.42 17.58 -15.06
N LEU A 768 10.85 17.22 -16.21
CA LEU A 768 10.56 15.81 -16.54
C LEU A 768 11.83 14.95 -16.56
N SER A 769 12.92 15.46 -17.12
CA SER A 769 14.23 14.81 -17.11
C SER A 769 14.79 14.65 -15.70
N ALA A 770 14.71 15.71 -14.88
CA ALA A 770 15.17 15.69 -13.50
C ALA A 770 14.35 14.75 -12.60
N LEU A 771 13.02 14.74 -12.74
CA LEU A 771 12.13 13.83 -12.00
C LEU A 771 12.42 12.37 -12.34
N ALA A 772 12.56 12.03 -13.64
CA ALA A 772 12.93 10.69 -14.08
C ALA A 772 14.29 10.25 -13.50
N LYS A 773 15.30 11.13 -13.54
CA LYS A 773 16.63 10.91 -12.96
C LYS A 773 16.68 10.77 -11.43
N ASN A 774 15.59 11.07 -10.73
CA ASN A 774 15.42 10.85 -9.29
C ASN A 774 14.37 9.77 -8.98
N ASN A 775 13.97 8.97 -9.99
CA ASN A 775 12.94 7.92 -9.91
C ASN A 775 11.54 8.42 -9.49
N GLU A 776 11.26 9.72 -9.59
CA GLU A 776 9.95 10.33 -9.28
C GLU A 776 8.97 10.07 -10.46
N TYR A 777 8.96 8.84 -11.00
CA TYR A 777 8.32 8.44 -12.27
C TYR A 777 6.83 8.79 -12.33
N ARG A 778 6.11 8.76 -11.19
CA ARG A 778 4.70 9.17 -11.16
C ARG A 778 4.54 10.63 -11.54
N PHE A 779 5.40 11.50 -11.02
CA PHE A 779 5.36 12.93 -11.34
C PHE A 779 5.80 13.23 -12.78
N VAL A 780 6.61 12.35 -13.39
CA VAL A 780 6.91 12.39 -14.82
C VAL A 780 5.63 12.20 -15.65
N LEU A 781 4.79 11.21 -15.32
CA LEU A 781 3.51 10.97 -16.01
C LEU A 781 2.45 12.05 -15.70
N LEU A 782 2.31 12.48 -14.42
CA LEU A 782 1.35 13.52 -14.01
C LEU A 782 1.58 14.88 -14.70
N LEU A 783 2.81 15.14 -15.17
CA LEU A 783 3.16 16.34 -15.93
C LEU A 783 3.18 16.08 -17.44
N GLY A 784 3.88 15.04 -17.90
CA GLY A 784 4.19 14.90 -19.32
C GLY A 784 3.07 14.36 -20.20
N LEU A 785 2.07 13.66 -19.63
CA LEU A 785 0.87 13.26 -20.38
C LEU A 785 -0.05 14.47 -20.70
N ASP A 786 0.16 15.60 -20.03
CA ASP A 786 -0.55 16.88 -20.19
C ASP A 786 0.11 17.80 -21.24
N LEU A 787 1.29 17.43 -21.75
CA LEU A 787 2.05 18.22 -22.72
C LEU A 787 1.75 17.80 -24.17
N GLU A 788 1.74 18.77 -25.07
CA GLU A 788 1.57 18.55 -26.51
C GLU A 788 2.75 17.77 -27.12
N ASN A 789 3.98 18.14 -26.73
CA ASN A 789 5.23 17.64 -27.33
C ASN A 789 6.19 17.05 -26.26
N PRO A 790 5.82 16.02 -25.48
CA PRO A 790 6.60 15.57 -24.34
C PRO A 790 7.89 14.82 -24.72
N PRO A 791 8.87 14.70 -23.79
CA PRO A 791 9.99 13.79 -23.93
C PRO A 791 9.51 12.33 -23.83
N LEU A 792 9.25 11.69 -24.98
CA LEU A 792 8.65 10.35 -25.06
C LEU A 792 9.44 9.28 -24.30
N GLU A 793 10.78 9.34 -24.34
CA GLU A 793 11.66 8.41 -23.63
C GLU A 793 11.41 8.44 -22.12
N ASN A 794 11.41 9.62 -21.50
CA ASN A 794 11.14 9.77 -20.07
C ASN A 794 9.75 9.26 -19.67
N LEU A 795 8.74 9.44 -20.53
CA LEU A 795 7.39 8.91 -20.27
C LEU A 795 7.30 7.40 -20.47
N LEU A 796 8.02 6.83 -21.43
CA LEU A 796 8.07 5.38 -21.64
C LEU A 796 8.82 4.67 -20.51
N THR A 797 9.93 5.25 -20.03
CA THR A 797 10.59 4.82 -18.79
C THR A 797 9.60 4.87 -17.63
N ALA A 798 8.93 6.00 -17.42
CA ALA A 798 8.02 6.17 -16.28
C ALA A 798 6.81 5.23 -16.33
N ALA A 799 6.21 5.03 -17.51
CA ALA A 799 5.09 4.12 -17.72
C ALA A 799 5.51 2.64 -17.57
N TYR A 800 6.73 2.28 -17.99
CA TYR A 800 7.31 0.96 -17.75
C TYR A 800 7.54 0.69 -16.25
N GLN A 801 8.14 1.63 -15.53
CA GLN A 801 8.46 1.48 -14.10
C GLN A 801 7.20 1.47 -13.21
N LEU A 802 6.10 2.06 -13.67
CA LEU A 802 4.79 2.03 -13.01
C LEU A 802 3.86 0.93 -13.55
N GLU A 803 4.27 0.20 -14.59
CA GLU A 803 3.50 -0.86 -15.27
C GLU A 803 2.13 -0.34 -15.76
N TRP A 804 2.14 0.91 -16.25
CA TRP A 804 1.06 1.68 -16.87
C TRP A 804 1.00 1.36 -18.37
N TRP A 805 0.38 0.23 -18.69
CA TRP A 805 0.51 -0.43 -19.99
C TRP A 805 -0.31 0.20 -21.13
N GLU A 806 -1.39 0.94 -20.85
CA GLU A 806 -2.12 1.68 -21.90
C GLU A 806 -1.31 2.89 -22.36
N SER A 807 -0.87 3.73 -21.41
CA SER A 807 -0.03 4.90 -21.63
C SER A 807 1.26 4.50 -22.32
N TYR A 808 1.88 3.41 -21.88
CA TYR A 808 3.09 2.87 -22.50
C TYR A 808 2.87 2.57 -23.98
N SER A 809 1.84 1.81 -24.33
CA SER A 809 1.60 1.47 -25.75
C SER A 809 1.12 2.67 -26.58
N GLY A 810 0.30 3.56 -26.02
CA GLY A 810 -0.08 4.83 -26.66
C GLY A 810 1.08 5.84 -26.84
N LEU A 811 2.18 5.67 -26.10
CA LEU A 811 3.44 6.38 -26.31
C LEU A 811 4.35 5.65 -27.31
N GLN A 812 4.38 4.31 -27.30
CA GLN A 812 5.12 3.49 -28.27
C GLN A 812 4.66 3.76 -29.71
N ASP A 813 3.37 3.99 -29.94
CA ASP A 813 2.83 4.26 -31.28
C ASP A 813 3.29 5.60 -31.88
N LYS A 814 3.78 6.53 -31.05
CA LYS A 814 4.39 7.79 -31.48
C LYS A 814 5.86 7.65 -31.89
N LEU A 815 6.49 6.49 -31.64
CA LEU A 815 7.89 6.23 -31.98
C LEU A 815 8.07 5.65 -33.40
N PRO A 816 9.22 5.89 -34.05
CA PRO A 816 9.62 5.12 -35.22
C PRO A 816 9.84 3.63 -34.90
N THR A 817 9.93 2.79 -35.93
CA THR A 817 9.86 1.34 -35.80
C THR A 817 10.97 0.73 -34.94
N LYS A 818 12.20 1.28 -34.96
CA LYS A 818 13.36 0.72 -34.26
C LYS A 818 13.26 0.93 -32.75
N GLU A 819 12.93 2.15 -32.33
CA GLU A 819 12.67 2.52 -30.94
C GLU A 819 11.39 1.83 -30.43
N ARG A 820 10.32 1.75 -31.25
CA ARG A 820 9.12 1.00 -30.90
C ARG A 820 9.43 -0.47 -30.58
N ARG A 821 10.26 -1.12 -31.40
CA ARG A 821 10.72 -2.50 -31.18
C ARG A 821 11.62 -2.67 -29.95
N PHE A 822 12.48 -1.68 -29.62
CA PHE A 822 13.22 -1.67 -28.34
C PHE A 822 12.29 -1.82 -27.15
N TRP A 823 11.28 -0.93 -27.06
CA TRP A 823 10.32 -0.93 -25.97
C TRP A 823 9.40 -2.17 -26.01
N GLN A 824 9.04 -2.70 -27.18
CA GLN A 824 8.30 -3.96 -27.26
C GLN A 824 9.07 -5.12 -26.60
N GLY A 825 10.38 -5.24 -26.84
CA GLY A 825 11.19 -6.26 -26.18
C GLY A 825 11.36 -6.05 -24.67
N LEU A 826 11.44 -4.79 -24.21
CA LEU A 826 11.44 -4.47 -22.77
C LEU A 826 10.12 -4.89 -22.10
N LYS A 827 8.96 -4.66 -22.73
CA LYS A 827 7.68 -5.11 -22.20
C LYS A 827 7.57 -6.63 -22.19
N ALA A 828 7.96 -7.30 -23.29
CA ALA A 828 7.92 -8.76 -23.39
C ALA A 828 8.74 -9.45 -22.27
N GLN A 829 10.01 -9.07 -22.08
CA GLN A 829 10.85 -9.69 -21.05
C GLN A 829 10.35 -9.38 -19.62
N LYS A 830 9.76 -8.19 -19.39
CA LYS A 830 9.13 -7.80 -18.12
C LYS A 830 7.86 -8.62 -17.82
N GLN A 831 7.27 -9.24 -18.84
CA GLN A 831 6.14 -10.18 -18.77
C GLN A 831 6.59 -11.65 -18.85
N GLY A 832 7.89 -11.94 -18.76
CA GLY A 832 8.45 -13.30 -18.83
C GLY A 832 8.67 -13.85 -20.25
N ASP A 833 8.16 -13.19 -21.29
CA ASP A 833 8.31 -13.62 -22.69
C ASP A 833 9.68 -13.21 -23.24
N THR A 834 10.69 -14.01 -22.89
CA THR A 834 12.07 -13.86 -23.38
C THR A 834 12.19 -14.12 -24.89
N ALA A 835 11.30 -14.94 -25.47
CA ALA A 835 11.32 -15.27 -26.89
C ALA A 835 10.89 -14.09 -27.75
N ALA A 836 9.75 -13.46 -27.45
CA ALA A 836 9.30 -12.25 -28.13
C ALA A 836 10.24 -11.06 -27.88
N ALA A 837 10.92 -11.01 -26.72
CA ALA A 837 11.94 -10.01 -26.45
C ALA A 837 13.17 -10.16 -27.37
N LEU A 838 13.69 -11.39 -27.53
CA LEU A 838 14.78 -11.68 -28.46
C LEU A 838 14.38 -11.41 -29.91
N GLU A 839 13.16 -11.78 -30.34
CA GLU A 839 12.66 -11.45 -31.68
C GLU A 839 12.59 -9.93 -31.91
N ALA A 840 11.98 -9.19 -30.98
CA ALA A 840 11.80 -7.74 -31.10
C ALA A 840 13.14 -6.99 -31.20
N TRP A 841 14.14 -7.39 -30.41
CA TRP A 841 15.47 -6.78 -30.45
C TRP A 841 16.32 -7.24 -31.63
N SER A 842 16.15 -8.47 -32.10
CA SER A 842 16.77 -8.97 -33.34
C SER A 842 16.26 -8.18 -34.56
N VAL A 843 14.94 -8.03 -34.70
CA VAL A 843 14.28 -7.23 -35.76
C VAL A 843 14.66 -5.74 -35.69
N ALA A 844 15.02 -5.23 -34.51
CA ALA A 844 15.51 -3.87 -34.33
C ALA A 844 17.02 -3.71 -34.52
N GLU A 845 17.77 -4.79 -34.80
CA GLU A 845 19.24 -4.83 -34.83
C GLU A 845 19.89 -4.37 -33.50
N LEU A 846 19.19 -4.53 -32.37
CA LEU A 846 19.63 -4.08 -31.04
C LEU A 846 20.51 -5.13 -30.37
N LYS A 847 21.60 -5.49 -31.06
CA LYS A 847 22.54 -6.53 -30.67
C LYS A 847 22.97 -6.50 -29.19
N PRO A 848 23.28 -5.34 -28.56
CA PRO A 848 23.65 -5.30 -27.14
C PRO A 848 22.56 -5.82 -26.18
N TRP A 849 21.28 -5.64 -26.50
CA TRP A 849 20.17 -6.15 -25.67
C TRP A 849 19.84 -7.61 -25.98
N HIS A 850 19.85 -7.96 -27.27
CA HIS A 850 19.67 -9.34 -27.74
C HIS A 850 20.71 -10.28 -27.13
N ASP A 851 22.01 -10.01 -27.35
CA ASP A 851 23.10 -10.89 -26.90
C ASP A 851 23.16 -10.98 -25.38
N TYR A 852 22.84 -9.88 -24.68
CA TYR A 852 22.81 -9.83 -23.22
C TYR A 852 21.69 -10.69 -22.62
N LEU A 853 20.49 -10.65 -23.19
CA LEU A 853 19.39 -11.54 -22.77
C LEU A 853 19.71 -13.00 -23.14
N GLN A 854 20.24 -13.24 -24.34
CA GLN A 854 20.60 -14.59 -24.78
C GLN A 854 21.66 -15.24 -23.86
N HIS A 855 22.68 -14.48 -23.45
CA HIS A 855 23.67 -14.92 -22.45
C HIS A 855 23.00 -15.17 -21.08
N GLY A 856 22.06 -14.33 -20.67
CA GLY A 856 21.30 -14.53 -19.42
C GLY A 856 20.47 -15.81 -19.42
N VAL A 857 19.83 -16.17 -20.55
CA VAL A 857 19.09 -17.43 -20.70
C VAL A 857 20.05 -18.63 -20.61
N GLN A 858 21.15 -18.60 -21.38
CA GLN A 858 22.17 -19.67 -21.35
C GLN A 858 22.77 -19.88 -19.95
N LEU A 859 22.93 -18.80 -19.19
CA LEU A 859 23.42 -18.85 -17.81
C LEU A 859 22.36 -19.38 -16.83
N HIS A 860 21.08 -19.04 -17.01
CA HIS A 860 19.97 -19.63 -16.25
C HIS A 860 19.93 -21.16 -16.47
N ASP A 861 19.95 -21.60 -17.73
CA ASP A 861 19.98 -23.02 -18.10
C ASP A 861 21.19 -23.75 -17.46
N ALA A 862 22.36 -23.11 -17.44
CA ALA A 862 23.56 -23.65 -16.82
C ALA A 862 23.49 -23.70 -15.27
N LEU A 863 22.83 -22.74 -14.63
CA LEU A 863 22.64 -22.71 -13.17
C LEU A 863 21.72 -23.83 -12.68
N THR A 864 20.69 -24.22 -13.46
CA THR A 864 19.86 -25.41 -13.12
C THR A 864 20.65 -26.73 -13.10
N HIS A 865 21.88 -26.73 -13.61
CA HIS A 865 22.82 -27.87 -13.63
C HIS A 865 24.11 -27.60 -12.83
N ILE A 866 24.02 -26.77 -11.77
CA ILE A 866 25.16 -26.44 -10.91
C ILE A 866 25.65 -27.62 -10.05
N SER A 867 26.94 -27.60 -9.76
CA SER A 867 27.69 -28.57 -8.95
C SER A 867 28.85 -27.88 -8.24
N GLU A 868 29.46 -28.53 -7.25
CA GLU A 868 30.63 -27.96 -6.52
C GLU A 868 31.81 -27.61 -7.45
N GLN A 869 31.92 -28.25 -8.61
CA GLN A 869 33.03 -28.07 -9.54
C GLN A 869 32.84 -26.86 -10.49
N ASN A 870 31.61 -26.55 -10.90
CA ASN A 870 31.32 -25.42 -11.79
C ASN A 870 30.73 -24.19 -11.08
N ALA A 871 30.25 -24.31 -9.83
CA ALA A 871 29.71 -23.20 -9.05
C ALA A 871 30.61 -21.93 -9.01
N PRO A 872 31.94 -22.01 -8.79
CA PRO A 872 32.78 -20.81 -8.77
C PRO A 872 32.83 -20.09 -10.12
N ALA A 873 32.77 -20.84 -11.23
CA ALA A 873 32.78 -20.29 -12.58
C ALA A 873 31.43 -19.66 -12.96
N LEU A 874 30.32 -20.32 -12.61
CA LEU A 874 28.96 -19.81 -12.84
C LEU A 874 28.70 -18.55 -12.01
N TYR A 875 29.20 -18.48 -10.77
CA TYR A 875 29.17 -17.27 -9.93
C TYR A 875 29.88 -16.10 -10.61
N GLN A 876 31.08 -16.33 -11.16
CA GLN A 876 31.82 -15.30 -11.89
C GLN A 876 31.12 -14.86 -13.18
N GLN A 877 30.52 -15.80 -13.92
CA GLN A 877 29.74 -15.48 -15.13
C GLN A 877 28.50 -14.63 -14.80
N TRP A 878 27.77 -14.95 -13.73
CA TRP A 878 26.62 -14.15 -13.27
C TRP A 878 27.05 -12.76 -12.77
N SER A 879 28.14 -12.67 -12.02
CA SER A 879 28.69 -11.37 -11.61
C SER A 879 29.10 -10.51 -12.82
N GLN A 880 29.75 -11.10 -13.83
CA GLN A 880 30.12 -10.41 -15.07
C GLN A 880 28.90 -10.00 -15.90
N TRP A 881 27.90 -10.88 -16.03
CA TRP A 881 26.63 -10.58 -16.69
C TRP A 881 25.95 -9.39 -16.00
N GLN A 882 25.75 -9.42 -14.68
CA GLN A 882 25.10 -8.32 -13.95
C GLN A 882 25.82 -6.96 -14.12
N GLN A 883 27.15 -6.95 -14.27
CA GLN A 883 27.95 -5.75 -14.55
C GLN A 883 27.79 -5.22 -15.98
N GLN A 884 27.59 -6.12 -16.95
CA GLN A 884 27.55 -5.82 -18.39
C GLN A 884 26.18 -5.39 -18.92
N ASN A 885 25.20 -5.17 -18.03
CA ASN A 885 23.85 -4.77 -18.42
C ASN A 885 23.84 -3.49 -19.28
N PRO A 886 23.23 -3.49 -20.47
CA PRO A 886 23.24 -2.36 -21.41
C PRO A 886 22.34 -1.18 -21.01
N SER A 887 21.58 -1.29 -19.91
CA SER A 887 20.75 -0.21 -19.39
C SER A 887 21.58 0.97 -18.86
N ALA A 888 21.00 2.18 -18.93
CA ALA A 888 21.36 3.25 -18.01
C ALA A 888 21.16 2.78 -16.55
N LYS A 889 21.96 3.30 -15.61
CA LYS A 889 21.89 2.94 -14.18
C LYS A 889 21.25 4.03 -13.34
N ALA A 890 20.31 3.64 -12.47
CA ALA A 890 19.62 4.49 -11.51
C ALA A 890 20.00 4.13 -10.06
N TRP A 891 19.81 5.06 -9.12
CA TRP A 891 20.04 4.82 -7.69
C TRP A 891 18.79 4.20 -7.05
N GLN A 892 18.93 3.06 -6.39
CA GLN A 892 17.84 2.40 -5.66
C GLN A 892 18.18 2.32 -4.16
N ASN A 893 17.20 2.51 -3.27
CA ASN A 893 17.37 2.29 -1.82
C ASN A 893 17.86 0.85 -1.58
N ALA A 894 18.90 0.67 -0.76
CA ALA A 894 19.54 -0.63 -0.52
C ALA A 894 19.74 -0.97 0.97
N LEU A 895 18.74 -0.68 1.82
CA LEU A 895 18.78 -0.94 3.26
C LEU A 895 19.00 -2.43 3.65
N TRP A 896 18.75 -3.40 2.77
CA TRP A 896 19.00 -4.83 3.00
C TRP A 896 20.49 -5.19 3.17
N HIS A 897 21.41 -4.35 2.67
CA HIS A 897 22.85 -4.53 2.83
C HIS A 897 23.30 -4.28 4.28
N ILE A 898 22.56 -3.48 5.04
CA ILE A 898 22.88 -3.15 6.43
C ILE A 898 22.64 -4.38 7.32
N LYS A 899 23.67 -4.79 8.08
CA LYS A 899 23.61 -5.87 9.07
C LYS A 899 23.59 -5.35 10.51
N ASP A 900 24.44 -4.37 10.85
CA ASP A 900 24.46 -3.76 12.19
C ASP A 900 24.56 -2.22 12.20
N TYR A 901 24.15 -1.61 13.31
CA TYR A 901 24.06 -0.17 13.56
C TYR A 901 23.73 0.11 15.03
N ALA A 902 24.00 1.33 15.51
CA ALA A 902 23.71 1.74 16.89
C ALA A 902 22.19 1.88 17.17
N GLY A 903 21.45 2.42 16.20
CA GLY A 903 20.00 2.61 16.24
C GLY A 903 19.46 3.12 14.90
N SER A 904 18.17 3.36 14.77
CA SER A 904 17.55 3.98 13.59
C SER A 904 17.07 5.41 13.84
N ASP A 905 17.18 6.25 12.81
CA ASP A 905 16.72 7.63 12.78
C ASP A 905 15.49 7.74 11.86
N SER A 906 14.28 7.66 12.42
CA SER A 906 13.02 7.90 11.70
C SER A 906 12.69 9.40 11.72
N TYR A 907 12.38 10.01 10.58
CA TYR A 907 12.14 11.46 10.49
C TYR A 907 10.99 11.83 9.53
N TYR A 908 10.45 13.03 9.71
CA TYR A 908 9.35 13.59 8.93
C TYR A 908 9.76 14.91 8.28
N ALA A 909 9.58 15.02 6.96
CA ALA A 909 9.82 16.23 6.19
C ALA A 909 8.52 17.02 6.06
N LEU A 910 8.33 18.01 6.94
CA LEU A 910 7.08 18.75 7.13
C LEU A 910 6.56 19.38 5.82
N GLU A 911 7.47 19.86 4.98
CA GLU A 911 7.12 20.59 3.75
C GLU A 911 6.67 19.67 2.60
N ARG A 912 7.20 18.44 2.57
CA ARG A 912 6.89 17.43 1.54
C ARG A 912 5.76 16.49 1.97
N ASP A 913 5.43 16.46 3.27
CA ASP A 913 4.50 15.49 3.89
C ASP A 913 4.95 14.03 3.68
N VAL A 914 6.25 13.77 3.87
CA VAL A 914 6.85 12.43 3.72
C VAL A 914 7.68 12.03 4.92
N TYR A 915 7.62 10.74 5.26
CA TYR A 915 8.43 10.13 6.32
C TYR A 915 9.63 9.39 5.70
N GLY A 916 10.83 9.68 6.19
CA GLY A 916 12.09 9.03 5.85
C GLY A 916 12.70 8.26 7.03
N GLN A 917 13.76 7.51 6.75
CA GLN A 917 14.48 6.72 7.74
C GLN A 917 15.96 6.60 7.36
N GLY A 918 16.83 6.57 8.36
CA GLY A 918 18.24 6.19 8.26
C GLY A 918 18.66 5.26 9.40
N VAL A 919 19.88 4.72 9.33
CA VAL A 919 20.53 3.98 10.41
C VAL A 919 21.69 4.79 10.98
N ARG A 920 21.88 4.69 12.29
CA ARG A 920 22.81 5.51 13.06
C ARG A 920 24.14 4.79 13.28
N ALA A 921 25.22 5.46 12.90
CA ALA A 921 26.58 5.08 13.27
C ALA A 921 27.07 5.91 14.48
N THR A 922 27.86 5.29 15.35
CA THR A 922 28.73 5.96 16.33
C THR A 922 30.13 5.33 16.29
N VAL A 923 31.07 5.85 17.09
CA VAL A 923 32.44 5.29 17.18
C VAL A 923 32.42 3.89 17.78
N GLU A 924 31.62 3.71 18.82
CA GLU A 924 31.47 2.47 19.58
C GLU A 924 30.71 1.40 18.78
N ARG A 925 29.93 1.84 17.77
CA ARG A 925 29.11 0.97 16.94
C ARG A 925 28.87 1.57 15.55
N PRO A 926 29.70 1.24 14.55
CA PRO A 926 29.51 1.70 13.18
C PRO A 926 28.21 1.16 12.57
N VAL A 927 27.78 1.75 11.45
CA VAL A 927 26.88 1.07 10.52
C VAL A 927 27.71 0.06 9.72
N VAL A 928 27.32 -1.20 9.75
CA VAL A 928 28.00 -2.31 9.07
C VAL A 928 27.15 -2.78 7.89
N LEU A 929 27.69 -2.66 6.69
CA LEU A 929 27.12 -3.19 5.44
C LEU A 929 27.81 -4.52 5.12
N ASN A 930 27.08 -5.48 4.54
CA ASN A 930 27.65 -6.71 4.00
C ASN A 930 26.97 -7.01 2.66
N LEU A 931 27.76 -7.01 1.59
CA LEU A 931 27.30 -7.18 0.20
C LEU A 931 28.33 -7.89 -0.68
N VAL A 932 27.86 -8.36 -1.83
CA VAL A 932 28.71 -8.84 -2.93
C VAL A 932 28.97 -7.66 -3.88
N GLY A 933 30.24 -7.44 -4.20
CA GLY A 933 30.66 -6.50 -5.24
C GLY A 933 31.17 -7.19 -6.52
N PRO A 934 31.39 -6.44 -7.61
CA PRO A 934 31.51 -4.98 -7.62
C PRO A 934 30.16 -4.28 -7.69
N ALA A 935 30.00 -3.28 -6.83
CA ALA A 935 28.78 -2.51 -6.69
C ALA A 935 29.13 -1.04 -6.46
N THR A 936 28.35 -0.12 -7.05
CA THR A 936 28.48 1.31 -6.76
C THR A 936 27.43 1.68 -5.70
N LEU A 937 27.86 2.26 -4.58
CA LEU A 937 26.98 2.75 -3.53
C LEU A 937 26.91 4.28 -3.53
N ASN A 938 25.76 4.85 -3.18
CA ASN A 938 25.63 6.25 -2.77
C ASN A 938 25.24 6.27 -1.29
N LEU A 939 26.16 6.75 -0.46
CA LEU A 939 25.99 6.88 0.98
C LEU A 939 25.43 8.27 1.27
N GLN A 940 24.15 8.34 1.63
CA GLN A 940 23.48 9.58 2.01
C GLN A 940 23.66 9.80 3.52
N ILE A 941 24.60 10.67 3.89
CA ILE A 941 25.07 10.83 5.26
C ILE A 941 24.58 12.16 5.83
N ARG A 942 24.00 12.13 7.03
CA ARG A 942 23.58 13.33 7.78
C ARG A 942 24.21 13.28 9.18
N PRO A 943 25.21 14.13 9.48
CA PRO A 943 25.73 14.27 10.84
C PRO A 943 24.63 14.71 11.79
N LEU A 944 24.62 14.19 13.03
CA LEU A 944 23.60 14.52 14.02
C LEU A 944 24.08 15.64 14.96
N HIS A 945 23.43 16.79 14.83
CA HIS A 945 23.79 18.05 15.50
C HIS A 945 23.24 18.13 16.93
N PRO A 946 24.04 18.59 17.91
CA PRO A 946 23.59 18.77 19.28
C PRO A 946 22.77 20.07 19.47
N PRO A 947 21.64 20.04 20.21
CA PRO A 947 20.71 21.18 20.34
C PRO A 947 21.27 22.37 21.12
N ALA A 948 22.41 22.19 21.80
CA ALA A 948 23.09 23.26 22.54
C ALA A 948 23.66 24.35 21.62
N LYS A 949 23.71 24.11 20.31
CA LYS A 949 24.17 25.05 19.28
C LYS A 949 23.40 24.85 17.95
N PRO A 950 22.11 25.25 17.85
CA PRO A 950 21.28 24.97 16.68
C PRO A 950 21.75 25.64 15.39
N ASP A 951 22.65 26.63 15.47
CA ASP A 951 23.22 27.34 14.33
C ASP A 951 24.74 27.13 14.17
N SER A 952 25.38 26.27 14.99
CA SER A 952 26.82 26.01 14.79
C SER A 952 27.03 25.02 13.65
N ALA A 953 27.88 25.39 12.71
CA ALA A 953 28.39 24.46 11.74
C ALA A 953 29.20 23.33 12.41
N LEU A 954 29.15 22.15 11.82
CA LEU A 954 29.85 20.94 12.26
C LEU A 954 30.87 20.53 11.20
N ASP A 955 32.12 20.42 11.64
CA ASP A 955 33.25 19.89 10.87
C ASP A 955 33.68 18.53 11.45
N GLY A 956 34.15 17.61 10.61
CA GLY A 956 34.61 16.29 11.03
C GLY A 956 34.93 15.35 9.87
N TRP A 957 35.09 14.06 10.17
CA TRP A 957 35.48 13.03 9.23
C TRP A 957 34.56 11.82 9.28
N LEU A 958 34.08 11.40 8.12
CA LEU A 958 33.58 10.04 7.90
C LEU A 958 34.78 9.10 7.76
N ASN A 959 34.87 8.05 8.58
CA ASN A 959 35.68 6.88 8.28
C ASN A 959 34.82 5.87 7.50
N ILE A 960 35.41 5.29 6.45
CA ILE A 960 34.91 4.08 5.79
C ILE A 960 36.00 3.02 5.92
N THR A 961 35.72 1.91 6.58
CA THR A 961 36.59 0.72 6.56
C THR A 961 35.94 -0.34 5.70
N ASP A 962 36.51 -0.65 4.54
CA ASP A 962 36.10 -1.78 3.70
C ASP A 962 37.08 -2.95 3.93
N ASN A 963 36.58 -4.01 4.56
CA ASN A 963 37.33 -5.16 5.06
C ASN A 963 38.52 -4.75 5.97
N ASN A 964 39.68 -4.44 5.39
CA ASN A 964 40.90 -4.02 6.11
C ASN A 964 41.38 -2.60 5.72
N GLU A 965 40.79 -1.94 4.72
CA GLU A 965 41.24 -0.64 4.21
C GLU A 965 40.38 0.50 4.74
N THR A 966 40.98 1.42 5.52
CA THR A 966 40.27 2.60 6.06
C THR A 966 40.54 3.86 5.23
N SER A 967 39.50 4.36 4.56
CA SER A 967 39.46 5.68 3.91
C SER A 967 38.82 6.73 4.82
N ARG A 968 39.16 8.01 4.63
CA ARG A 968 38.57 9.14 5.36
C ARG A 968 38.09 10.24 4.42
N TYR A 969 36.87 10.73 4.67
CA TYR A 969 36.24 11.79 3.89
C TYR A 969 35.82 12.93 4.82
N PRO A 970 36.26 14.18 4.59
CA PRO A 970 35.88 15.30 5.44
C PRO A 970 34.45 15.72 5.15
N PHE A 971 33.72 16.12 6.20
CA PHE A 971 32.57 17.00 6.08
C PHE A 971 32.90 18.32 6.75
N THR A 972 32.65 19.42 6.05
CA THR A 972 32.96 20.77 6.52
C THR A 972 31.76 21.68 6.40
N ASN A 973 31.66 22.62 7.35
CA ASN A 973 30.58 23.60 7.46
C ASN A 973 29.16 23.00 7.35
N ASN A 974 28.94 21.77 7.84
CA ASN A 974 27.63 21.12 7.79
C ASN A 974 26.68 21.83 8.76
N LEU A 975 25.43 22.09 8.38
CA LEU A 975 24.42 22.77 9.19
C LEU A 975 23.17 21.90 9.37
N PRO A 976 22.36 22.11 10.43
CA PRO A 976 21.07 21.45 10.58
C PRO A 976 20.12 21.67 9.40
N ALA A 977 19.53 20.58 8.92
CA ALA A 977 18.59 20.57 7.81
C ALA A 977 17.22 21.12 8.25
N GLN A 978 16.83 22.24 7.65
CA GLN A 978 15.55 22.90 7.92
C GLN A 978 14.36 22.03 7.47
N GLY A 979 13.25 22.09 8.20
CA GLY A 979 12.00 21.39 7.87
C GLY A 979 11.97 19.88 8.15
N LEU A 980 13.04 19.28 8.70
CA LEU A 980 13.08 17.88 9.15
C LEU A 980 12.83 17.76 10.65
N ILE A 981 11.92 16.87 11.05
CA ILE A 981 11.62 16.53 12.45
C ILE A 981 12.06 15.10 12.72
N LEU A 982 13.03 14.91 13.63
CA LEU A 982 13.55 13.60 14.03
C LEU A 982 12.71 12.98 15.17
N ALA A 983 12.43 11.68 15.09
CA ALA A 983 11.60 10.97 16.06
C ALA A 983 12.35 10.61 17.36
N GLY A 984 11.75 10.90 18.51
CA GLY A 984 12.21 10.51 19.86
C GLY A 984 13.48 11.24 20.36
N ALA A 985 14.40 11.57 19.47
CA ALA A 985 15.65 12.26 19.79
C ALA A 985 15.43 13.78 19.99
N ASN A 986 14.79 14.16 21.09
CA ASN A 986 14.64 15.56 21.54
C ASN A 986 15.98 16.32 21.62
N ASN A 987 17.10 15.59 21.67
CA ASN A 987 18.45 16.11 21.85
C ASN A 987 19.36 15.95 20.62
N LEU A 988 18.84 15.74 19.40
CA LEU A 988 19.62 15.75 18.16
C LEU A 988 18.82 16.36 16.99
N GLN A 989 19.51 17.03 16.06
CA GLN A 989 18.95 17.51 14.79
C GLN A 989 19.68 16.84 13.62
N LEU A 990 18.96 16.55 12.53
CA LEU A 990 19.54 16.00 11.31
C LEU A 990 20.32 17.09 10.56
N GLY A 991 21.58 16.85 10.24
CA GLY A 991 22.37 17.72 9.35
C GLY A 991 21.92 17.67 7.90
N ASN A 992 22.41 18.63 7.12
CA ASN A 992 22.34 18.59 5.66
C ASN A 992 22.99 17.32 5.11
N VAL A 993 22.42 16.78 4.04
CA VAL A 993 22.90 15.51 3.45
C VAL A 993 24.20 15.72 2.69
N ILE A 994 25.14 14.82 2.93
CA ILE A 994 26.37 14.63 2.17
C ILE A 994 26.14 13.35 1.35
N ASN A 995 26.25 13.45 0.03
CA ASN A 995 26.20 12.28 -0.85
C ASN A 995 27.64 11.84 -1.14
N LEU A 996 27.99 10.60 -0.83
CA LEU A 996 29.29 10.02 -1.15
C LEU A 996 29.12 8.77 -2.01
N VAL A 997 29.61 8.84 -3.25
CA VAL A 997 29.69 7.69 -4.14
C VAL A 997 30.90 6.85 -3.76
N TYR A 998 30.65 5.59 -3.37
CA TYR A 998 31.67 4.61 -3.01
C TYR A 998 31.67 3.45 -4.01
N GLN A 999 32.85 2.95 -4.38
CA GLN A 999 33.03 1.85 -5.33
C GLN A 999 33.51 0.61 -4.59
N VAL A 1000 32.68 -0.43 -4.57
CA VAL A 1000 32.98 -1.71 -3.91
C VAL A 1000 33.72 -2.62 -4.89
N GLY A 1001 34.76 -3.30 -4.41
CA GLY A 1001 35.60 -4.21 -5.21
C GLY A 1001 34.90 -5.51 -5.64
N GLN A 1002 35.62 -6.44 -6.28
CA GLN A 1002 35.08 -7.76 -6.61
C GLN A 1002 35.20 -8.71 -5.43
N GLY A 1003 34.09 -9.31 -4.99
CA GLY A 1003 34.08 -10.30 -3.91
C GLY A 1003 33.01 -10.03 -2.84
N GLN A 1004 33.18 -10.59 -1.65
CA GLN A 1004 32.38 -10.26 -0.48
C GLN A 1004 33.04 -9.08 0.26
N HIS A 1005 32.25 -8.10 0.68
CA HIS A 1005 32.75 -6.91 1.37
C HIS A 1005 31.95 -6.64 2.66
N GLU A 1006 32.65 -6.50 3.79
CA GLU A 1006 32.10 -5.87 4.99
C GLU A 1006 32.58 -4.41 5.08
N ILE A 1007 31.64 -3.47 5.01
CA ILE A 1007 31.93 -2.03 5.00
C ILE A 1007 31.40 -1.39 6.28
N GLN A 1008 32.29 -0.84 7.10
CA GLN A 1008 31.98 -0.19 8.37
C GLN A 1008 32.07 1.33 8.22
N LEU A 1009 31.02 2.04 8.65
CA LEU A 1009 30.88 3.50 8.53
C LEU A 1009 30.74 4.15 9.91
N ASN A 1010 31.56 5.14 10.25
CA ASN A 1010 31.42 5.97 11.47
C ASN A 1010 32.06 7.37 11.33
N SER A 1011 31.94 8.20 12.36
CA SER A 1011 32.72 9.44 12.55
C SER A 1011 33.09 9.60 14.02
N PRO A 1012 34.32 10.06 14.34
CA PRO A 1012 34.74 10.37 15.71
C PRO A 1012 34.25 11.72 16.24
N GLU A 1013 33.80 12.64 15.38
CA GLU A 1013 33.31 13.97 15.79
C GLU A 1013 31.80 13.98 16.09
N ALA A 1014 31.00 13.19 15.39
CA ALA A 1014 29.55 13.15 15.59
C ALA A 1014 28.91 11.80 15.18
N PRO A 1015 27.80 11.39 15.83
CA PRO A 1015 26.94 10.33 15.32
C PRO A 1015 26.42 10.68 13.92
N LEU A 1016 26.30 9.69 13.03
CA LEU A 1016 25.84 9.88 11.65
C LEU A 1016 24.53 9.11 11.41
N SER A 1017 23.51 9.76 10.86
CA SER A 1017 22.36 9.09 10.26
C SER A 1017 22.65 8.82 8.78
N ILE A 1018 22.65 7.54 8.38
CA ILE A 1018 23.05 7.09 7.05
C ILE A 1018 21.87 6.40 6.35
N ASN A 1019 21.63 6.73 5.09
CA ASN A 1019 20.82 5.93 4.18
C ASN A 1019 21.72 5.43 3.03
N VAL A 1020 21.50 4.21 2.55
CA VAL A 1020 22.34 3.56 1.53
C VAL A 1020 21.52 3.36 0.27
N GLN A 1021 22.06 3.80 -0.86
CA GLN A 1021 21.57 3.46 -2.18
C GLN A 1021 22.61 2.66 -2.96
N GLU A 1022 22.15 1.83 -3.90
CA GLU A 1022 22.96 1.04 -4.83
C GLU A 1022 22.65 1.46 -6.27
N GLN A 1023 23.67 1.56 -7.12
CA GLN A 1023 23.50 1.92 -8.53
C GLN A 1023 23.18 0.66 -9.36
N ARG A 1024 21.96 0.58 -9.88
CA ARG A 1024 21.42 -0.61 -10.54
C ARG A 1024 20.90 -0.30 -11.94
N PRO A 1025 20.82 -1.29 -12.85
CA PRO A 1025 20.13 -1.13 -14.13
C PRO A 1025 18.72 -0.57 -13.94
N GLU A 1026 18.39 0.50 -14.67
CA GLU A 1026 17.02 1.02 -14.74
C GLU A 1026 16.08 -0.04 -15.34
N PHE A 1027 16.51 -0.71 -16.41
CA PHE A 1027 15.83 -1.85 -17.01
C PHE A 1027 16.58 -3.16 -16.68
N ALA A 1028 16.39 -3.65 -15.44
CA ALA A 1028 16.80 -5.01 -15.09
C ALA A 1028 16.03 -6.04 -15.94
N LEU A 1029 16.71 -7.15 -16.31
CA LEU A 1029 16.12 -8.23 -17.10
C LEU A 1029 15.70 -9.41 -16.21
N GLY A 1030 14.49 -9.93 -16.44
CA GLY A 1030 13.85 -10.94 -15.59
C GLY A 1030 14.29 -12.39 -15.77
N VAL A 1031 15.42 -12.62 -16.45
CA VAL A 1031 15.94 -13.98 -16.72
C VAL A 1031 16.73 -14.57 -15.55
N LEU A 1032 17.36 -13.71 -14.73
CA LEU A 1032 18.08 -14.08 -13.52
C LEU A 1032 17.69 -13.11 -12.39
N PRO A 1033 17.65 -13.57 -11.13
CA PRO A 1033 17.50 -12.67 -10.01
C PRO A 1033 18.78 -11.83 -9.83
N LEU A 1034 18.76 -10.87 -8.91
CA LEU A 1034 19.97 -10.19 -8.49
C LEU A 1034 20.94 -11.20 -7.83
N LEU A 1035 22.22 -11.17 -8.20
CA LEU A 1035 23.24 -12.00 -7.55
C LEU A 1035 23.44 -11.56 -6.10
N GLN A 1036 23.10 -12.44 -5.17
CA GLN A 1036 23.28 -12.32 -3.73
C GLN A 1036 23.64 -13.69 -3.15
N THR A 1037 24.11 -13.71 -1.91
CA THR A 1037 24.42 -14.95 -1.17
C THR A 1037 23.21 -15.90 -1.16
N ASP A 1038 22.01 -15.38 -0.87
CA ASP A 1038 20.80 -16.19 -0.74
C ASP A 1038 20.25 -16.66 -2.10
N THR A 1039 20.28 -15.81 -3.14
CA THR A 1039 19.81 -16.19 -4.49
C THR A 1039 20.76 -17.17 -5.18
N PHE A 1040 22.06 -17.10 -4.93
CA PHE A 1040 23.01 -18.10 -5.42
C PHE A 1040 22.87 -19.43 -4.67
N ALA A 1041 22.59 -19.40 -3.37
CA ALA A 1041 22.35 -20.62 -2.57
C ALA A 1041 21.01 -21.30 -2.91
N GLU A 1042 19.97 -20.55 -3.30
CA GLU A 1042 18.73 -21.14 -3.81
C GLU A 1042 18.94 -21.86 -5.14
N MET A 1043 19.78 -21.29 -6.01
CA MET A 1043 20.11 -21.89 -7.32
C MET A 1043 21.01 -23.13 -7.21
N GLY A 1044 21.59 -23.46 -6.05
CA GLY A 1044 22.52 -24.60 -5.91
C GLY A 1044 22.70 -25.11 -4.47
N VAL A 1045 22.56 -26.44 -4.29
CA VAL A 1045 22.48 -27.15 -3.00
C VAL A 1045 23.82 -27.25 -2.24
N ILE A 1046 24.58 -26.16 -2.13
CA ILE A 1046 25.98 -26.14 -1.70
C ILE A 1046 26.22 -25.00 -0.68
N SER A 1047 26.89 -25.32 0.44
CA SER A 1047 27.30 -24.30 1.41
C SER A 1047 28.41 -23.40 0.86
N ILE A 1048 28.17 -22.09 0.84
CA ILE A 1048 29.06 -21.06 0.27
C ILE A 1048 30.43 -20.96 0.96
N GLN A 1049 30.64 -21.62 2.11
CA GLN A 1049 31.94 -21.72 2.79
C GLN A 1049 33.07 -22.35 1.94
N SER A 1050 32.74 -23.03 0.84
CA SER A 1050 33.72 -23.54 -0.13
C SER A 1050 34.28 -22.47 -1.08
N LEU A 1051 33.55 -21.36 -1.29
CA LEU A 1051 33.89 -20.34 -2.30
C LEU A 1051 34.94 -19.31 -1.84
N THR A 1052 35.19 -19.18 -0.53
CA THR A 1052 36.02 -18.11 0.03
C THR A 1052 37.52 -18.41 0.06
N HIS A 1053 37.96 -19.66 -0.14
CA HIS A 1053 39.36 -20.08 0.11
C HIS A 1053 40.29 -20.11 -1.12
N THR A 1054 39.83 -19.74 -2.31
CA THR A 1054 40.63 -19.87 -3.55
C THR A 1054 41.55 -18.69 -3.89
N ASN A 1055 41.38 -17.53 -3.24
CA ASN A 1055 42.17 -16.32 -3.57
C ASN A 1055 43.41 -16.07 -2.69
N GLU A 1056 43.62 -16.78 -1.58
CA GLU A 1056 44.83 -16.61 -0.73
C GLU A 1056 46.10 -17.29 -1.29
N LYS A 1057 46.08 -17.77 -2.54
CA LYS A 1057 47.25 -18.43 -3.19
C LYS A 1057 47.43 -18.02 -4.66
N ARG A 1058 47.70 -16.74 -4.91
CA ARG A 1058 48.51 -16.30 -6.05
C ARG A 1058 49.24 -15.00 -5.81
#